data_AF-A0A6N8ACP4-F1
#
_entry.id   AF-A0A6N8ACP4-F1
#
_cell.length_a   1.000
_cell.length_b   1.000
_cell.length_c   1.000
_cell.angle_alpha   90.00
_cell.angle_beta   90.00
_cell.angle_gamma   90.00
#
_symmetry.space_group_name_H-M   'P 1'
#
loop_
_entity.id
_entity.type
_entity.pdbx_description
1 polymer ?
#
loop_
_entity_poly.entity_id
_entity_poly.type
_entity_poly.pdbx_seq_one_letter_code
_entity_poly.pdbx_strand_id
1 'polypeptide(L)'
;MNLTRTDFPKDFLFGAVASANSVEHHVPSISDGTGDRLGQQYQEFDLVQSTGFDGYRFPIDWARVLPKGKGGINQAGLDFYDRLADALLEREVRPCATLFHHDLPLAITDLGGWRNPDVANWFADFTEVIMGRIGDRMYSVAPIGEPEHISLHSQIESREPSGHSDIRATARTMHHVLLAHGRAVQAMRGLGMSNLGAMFDLDWINASVDPSETAPTALFSNEFYKRFILGGVFLRAYPETVLEELEPHLPSGWQNDLETIGTPIDWYGLTFGAQNQTTSSDTATHNGKDTSGALSQVLTRIRKDYTGDLPIYLTDTNATSSTGQRSHSLSQHLSAMLGAVKQNHPIKGCFLGSMADPETLKAVLTKVQPVSLPLSQPAGAMHEHWNLVADIGGTNTRLGVVSNGQLTDLRKYPTGKLPDLLAALHDLRDEIGTDPRAVVAAGAGPVKNGTIRLTNAHLDLSEDELAKATGAQHTYVINDFTAAAWSVAEITAADVEVLQGEATPPKGTRLVVGPGTGLGVGALLYSEGHYHTVSGEGGHMGLSPRHRDEVEIFEAARQIAPECFFDDSLTLEAEMFLSGTGLPILYQAVAMAGGEAKESLRNAKDILHDAREGSDEYAVRAAHMFTTHLGAIMGDLAVALVPAGGVFLVGGVAEKNRWLFQDDFLAAFNAGGRFDDLRRSMNLYVSEQDEFGIVGANNFCKNALAH
;
A
#
# COMPACT_ATOMS: atom_id res chain seq x y z
N MET A 1 -33.58 -13.55 -20.27
CA MET A 1 -33.52 -13.90 -18.83
C MET A 1 -32.62 -12.87 -18.17
N ASN A 2 -33.00 -12.35 -17.00
CA ASN A 2 -32.10 -11.49 -16.22
C ASN A 2 -31.16 -12.43 -15.46
N LEU A 3 -29.99 -12.68 -16.04
CA LEU A 3 -28.93 -13.45 -15.37
C LEU A 3 -28.40 -12.66 -14.18
N THR A 4 -28.03 -13.36 -13.12
CA THR A 4 -27.34 -12.78 -11.95
C THR A 4 -26.08 -13.56 -11.63
N ARG A 5 -25.21 -12.98 -10.81
CA ARG A 5 -23.98 -13.62 -10.31
C ARG A 5 -24.23 -15.01 -9.70
N THR A 6 -25.39 -15.22 -9.06
CA THR A 6 -25.75 -16.50 -8.42
C THR A 6 -26.09 -17.62 -9.40
N ASP A 7 -26.29 -17.32 -10.68
CA ASP A 7 -26.47 -18.33 -11.72
C ASP A 7 -25.15 -19.04 -12.08
N PHE A 8 -24.01 -18.45 -11.72
CA PHE A 8 -22.67 -18.98 -11.98
C PHE A 8 -22.13 -19.75 -10.76
N PRO A 9 -21.10 -20.61 -10.94
CA PRO A 9 -20.41 -21.26 -9.83
C PRO A 9 -19.93 -20.26 -8.78
N LYS A 10 -19.91 -20.66 -7.50
CA LYS A 10 -19.53 -19.79 -6.38
C LYS A 10 -18.11 -19.25 -6.50
N ASP A 11 -17.21 -20.02 -7.11
CA ASP A 11 -15.81 -19.70 -7.38
C ASP A 11 -15.58 -19.00 -8.73
N PHE A 12 -16.64 -18.67 -9.48
CA PHE A 12 -16.52 -18.01 -10.77
C PHE A 12 -16.03 -16.56 -10.60
N LEU A 13 -14.93 -16.23 -11.26
CA LEU A 13 -14.32 -14.90 -11.20
C LEU A 13 -14.93 -13.99 -12.28
N PHE A 14 -15.43 -12.83 -11.85
CA PHE A 14 -15.80 -11.75 -12.75
C PHE A 14 -14.74 -10.66 -12.65
N GLY A 15 -13.95 -10.47 -13.69
CA GLY A 15 -12.95 -9.42 -13.78
C GLY A 15 -13.31 -8.35 -14.80
N ALA A 16 -12.69 -7.18 -14.66
CA ALA A 16 -12.65 -6.16 -15.70
C ALA A 16 -11.26 -6.16 -16.36
N VAL A 17 -11.19 -5.83 -17.65
CA VAL A 17 -9.92 -5.50 -18.34
C VAL A 17 -9.83 -3.99 -18.46
N ALA A 18 -8.63 -3.43 -18.34
CA ALA A 18 -8.37 -2.04 -18.68
C ALA A 18 -8.97 -1.68 -20.05
N SER A 19 -9.76 -0.60 -20.11
CA SER A 19 -10.54 -0.26 -21.30
C SER A 19 -9.67 0.05 -22.54
N ALA A 20 -10.15 -0.25 -23.75
CA ALA A 20 -9.44 0.09 -25.00
C ALA A 20 -9.09 1.59 -25.13
N ASN A 21 -9.89 2.49 -24.54
CA ASN A 21 -9.56 3.93 -24.49
C ASN A 21 -8.35 4.26 -23.59
N SER A 22 -7.96 3.36 -22.68
CA SER A 22 -6.74 3.47 -21.87
C SER A 22 -5.52 2.80 -22.50
N VAL A 23 -5.73 1.95 -23.52
CA VAL A 23 -4.67 1.16 -24.19
C VAL A 23 -4.38 1.66 -25.60
N GLU A 24 -5.37 2.12 -26.38
CA GLU A 24 -5.16 2.50 -27.79
C GLU A 24 -4.63 3.92 -28.00
N HIS A 25 -4.73 4.84 -27.04
CA HIS A 25 -4.06 6.14 -27.17
C HIS A 25 -3.53 6.64 -25.81
N HIS A 26 -2.22 6.47 -25.64
CA HIS A 26 -1.37 7.11 -24.62
C HIS A 26 -1.42 6.47 -23.21
N VAL A 27 -0.72 5.34 -23.03
CA VAL A 27 0.31 5.32 -21.99
C VAL A 27 1.51 6.02 -22.64
N PRO A 28 1.70 7.34 -22.41
CA PRO A 28 2.77 8.05 -23.09
C PRO A 28 4.10 7.39 -22.74
N SER A 29 4.86 7.07 -23.78
CA SER A 29 6.27 6.76 -23.63
C SER A 29 6.95 7.97 -22.96
N ILE A 30 8.11 7.75 -22.35
CA ILE A 30 8.89 8.78 -21.63
C ILE A 30 9.17 10.04 -22.50
N SER A 31 8.94 9.98 -23.82
CA SER A 31 9.00 11.14 -24.73
C SER A 31 7.99 12.26 -24.43
N ASP A 32 6.87 12.00 -23.76
CA ASP A 32 5.76 12.96 -23.76
C ASP A 32 5.65 13.80 -22.48
N GLY A 33 6.56 13.64 -21.52
CA GLY A 33 6.67 14.55 -20.37
C GLY A 33 5.45 14.63 -19.44
N THR A 34 4.46 13.75 -19.57
CA THR A 34 3.27 13.75 -18.71
C THR A 34 3.46 12.82 -17.52
N GLY A 35 3.65 13.42 -16.35
CA GLY A 35 3.67 12.74 -15.06
C GLY A 35 2.37 11.99 -14.73
N ASP A 36 2.53 11.10 -13.74
CA ASP A 36 1.54 10.37 -12.95
C ASP A 36 0.05 10.54 -13.32
N ARG A 37 -0.46 9.65 -14.19
CA ARG A 37 -1.90 9.55 -14.52
C ARG A 37 -2.67 8.59 -13.61
N LEU A 38 -2.06 8.07 -12.53
CA LEU A 38 -2.71 7.11 -11.63
C LEU A 38 -4.01 7.69 -11.04
N GLY A 39 -4.07 9.00 -10.79
CA GLY A 39 -5.28 9.69 -10.33
C GLY A 39 -6.50 9.56 -11.26
N GLN A 40 -6.30 9.38 -12.57
CA GLN A 40 -7.40 9.13 -13.51
C GLN A 40 -7.88 7.66 -13.43
N GLN A 41 -6.98 6.73 -13.11
CA GLN A 41 -7.29 5.31 -12.98
C GLN A 41 -7.98 4.96 -11.67
N TYR A 42 -7.81 5.75 -10.60
CA TYR A 42 -8.55 5.55 -9.34
C TYR A 42 -10.06 5.59 -9.54
N GLN A 43 -10.57 6.47 -10.39
CA GLN A 43 -11.99 6.51 -10.73
C GLN A 43 -12.45 5.24 -11.45
N GLU A 44 -11.59 4.65 -12.28
CA GLU A 44 -11.86 3.35 -12.92
C GLU A 44 -11.86 2.23 -11.87
N PHE A 45 -10.93 2.24 -10.91
CA PHE A 45 -10.89 1.23 -9.84
C PHE A 45 -12.10 1.32 -8.91
N ASP A 46 -12.54 2.53 -8.57
CA ASP A 46 -13.78 2.77 -7.82
C ASP A 46 -15.01 2.25 -8.60
N LEU A 47 -15.02 2.44 -9.92
CA LEU A 47 -16.07 1.91 -10.79
C LEU A 47 -16.05 0.38 -10.83
N VAL A 48 -14.87 -0.23 -10.94
CA VAL A 48 -14.68 -1.70 -10.93
C VAL A 48 -15.19 -2.29 -9.62
N GLN A 49 -14.80 -1.70 -8.48
CA GLN A 49 -15.27 -2.10 -7.16
C GLN A 49 -16.80 -1.96 -7.03
N SER A 50 -17.34 -0.78 -7.33
CA SER A 50 -18.77 -0.47 -7.15
C SER A 50 -19.70 -1.24 -8.10
N THR A 51 -19.17 -1.71 -9.24
CA THR A 51 -19.87 -2.61 -10.16
C THR A 51 -19.94 -4.05 -9.63
N GLY A 52 -19.03 -4.44 -8.74
CA GLY A 52 -19.00 -5.76 -8.11
C GLY A 52 -18.02 -6.74 -8.74
N PHE A 53 -17.03 -6.26 -9.51
CA PHE A 53 -15.96 -7.11 -10.03
C PHE A 53 -15.06 -7.64 -8.90
N ASP A 54 -14.44 -8.78 -9.18
CA ASP A 54 -13.53 -9.50 -8.30
C ASP A 54 -12.06 -9.21 -8.59
N GLY A 55 -11.73 -8.79 -9.81
CA GLY A 55 -10.37 -8.54 -10.24
C GLY A 55 -10.29 -7.55 -11.40
N TYR A 56 -9.11 -6.98 -11.57
CA TYR A 56 -8.82 -6.03 -12.64
C TYR A 56 -7.56 -6.47 -13.37
N ARG A 57 -7.68 -6.70 -14.68
CA ARG A 57 -6.58 -7.10 -15.54
C ARG A 57 -6.00 -5.89 -16.27
N PHE A 58 -4.71 -5.62 -16.05
CA PHE A 58 -4.01 -4.48 -16.64
C PHE A 58 -2.70 -4.91 -17.32
N PRO A 59 -2.30 -4.24 -18.43
CA PRO A 59 -1.01 -4.45 -19.05
C PRO A 59 0.11 -3.73 -18.29
N ILE A 60 1.32 -4.27 -18.38
CA ILE A 60 2.55 -3.61 -17.94
C ILE A 60 3.30 -3.12 -19.18
N ASP A 61 3.74 -1.86 -19.15
CA ASP A 61 4.55 -1.22 -20.17
C ASP A 61 6.03 -1.50 -19.88
N TRP A 62 6.63 -2.34 -20.72
CA TRP A 62 8.04 -2.70 -20.60
C TRP A 62 8.94 -1.45 -20.68
N ALA A 63 8.65 -0.50 -21.56
CA ALA A 63 9.46 0.71 -21.71
C ALA A 63 9.34 1.64 -20.49
N ARG A 64 8.23 1.58 -19.76
CA ARG A 64 8.07 2.32 -18.50
C ARG A 64 9.00 1.79 -17.41
N VAL A 65 9.17 0.47 -17.31
CA VAL A 65 10.00 -0.17 -16.28
C VAL A 65 11.48 -0.17 -16.67
N LEU A 66 11.78 -0.57 -17.90
CA LEU A 66 13.11 -0.58 -18.49
C LEU A 66 13.09 0.28 -19.77
N PRO A 67 13.41 1.58 -19.70
CA PRO A 67 13.35 2.49 -20.86
C PRO A 67 14.26 2.08 -22.02
N LYS A 68 15.40 1.44 -21.70
CA LYS A 68 16.33 0.88 -22.69
C LYS A 68 16.00 -0.57 -23.07
N GLY A 69 14.90 -1.10 -22.53
CA GLY A 69 14.44 -2.49 -22.59
C GLY A 69 15.30 -3.51 -21.84
N LYS A 70 16.54 -3.16 -21.49
CA LYS A 70 17.46 -3.97 -20.70
C LYS A 70 18.28 -3.09 -19.76
N GLY A 71 18.44 -3.53 -18.52
CA GLY A 71 19.08 -2.77 -17.45
C GLY A 71 18.48 -1.36 -17.26
N GLY A 72 19.10 -0.55 -16.40
CA GLY A 72 18.68 0.85 -16.21
C GLY A 72 17.22 1.00 -15.80
N ILE A 73 16.89 0.49 -14.61
CA ILE A 73 15.54 0.50 -14.05
C ILE A 73 15.03 1.94 -13.88
N ASN A 74 13.83 2.22 -14.37
CA ASN A 74 13.10 3.43 -14.07
C ASN A 74 12.27 3.24 -12.80
N GLN A 75 12.78 3.72 -11.66
CA GLN A 75 12.13 3.54 -10.36
C GLN A 75 10.72 4.13 -10.33
N ALA A 76 10.52 5.33 -10.89
CA ALA A 76 9.18 5.93 -11.00
C ALA A 76 8.20 5.07 -11.81
N GLY A 77 8.70 4.30 -12.78
CA GLY A 77 7.91 3.34 -13.53
C GLY A 77 7.51 2.10 -12.71
N LEU A 78 8.42 1.60 -11.88
CA LEU A 78 8.12 0.52 -10.92
C LEU A 78 7.14 0.97 -9.85
N ASP A 79 7.37 2.13 -9.24
CA ASP A 79 6.53 2.72 -8.20
C ASP A 79 5.10 2.97 -8.69
N PHE A 80 4.93 3.24 -9.99
CA PHE A 80 3.60 3.33 -10.59
C PHE A 80 2.82 2.01 -10.47
N TYR A 81 3.42 0.87 -10.87
CA TYR A 81 2.77 -0.43 -10.79
C TYR A 81 2.61 -0.93 -9.35
N ASP A 82 3.54 -0.55 -8.48
CA ASP A 82 3.50 -0.80 -7.05
C ASP A 82 2.25 -0.16 -6.42
N ARG A 83 2.06 1.14 -6.61
CA ARG A 83 0.87 1.87 -6.13
C ARG A 83 -0.42 1.42 -6.80
N LEU A 84 -0.36 1.01 -8.07
CA LEU A 84 -1.52 0.46 -8.77
C LEU A 84 -1.99 -0.86 -8.13
N ALA A 85 -1.05 -1.74 -7.76
CA ALA A 85 -1.37 -2.98 -7.07
C ALA A 85 -2.02 -2.71 -5.71
N ASP A 86 -1.44 -1.81 -4.91
CA ASP A 86 -1.98 -1.40 -3.60
C ASP A 86 -3.39 -0.80 -3.74
N ALA A 87 -3.58 0.13 -4.69
CA ALA A 87 -4.87 0.78 -4.89
C ALA A 87 -6.00 -0.19 -5.26
N LEU A 88 -5.70 -1.26 -5.99
CA LEU A 88 -6.67 -2.33 -6.29
C LEU A 88 -6.99 -3.16 -5.04
N LEU A 89 -5.98 -3.51 -4.24
CA LEU A 89 -6.15 -4.29 -3.03
C LEU A 89 -6.91 -3.54 -1.93
N GLU A 90 -6.67 -2.24 -1.77
CA GLU A 90 -7.45 -1.36 -0.87
C GLU A 90 -8.94 -1.36 -1.19
N ARG A 91 -9.29 -1.65 -2.44
CA ARG A 91 -10.67 -1.75 -2.94
C ARG A 91 -11.23 -3.18 -2.94
N GLU A 92 -10.49 -4.13 -2.39
CA GLU A 92 -10.80 -5.57 -2.44
C GLU A 92 -10.94 -6.11 -3.88
N VAL A 93 -10.15 -5.56 -4.81
CA VAL A 93 -10.07 -6.00 -6.21
C VAL A 93 -8.75 -6.73 -6.44
N ARG A 94 -8.80 -7.95 -6.97
CA ARG A 94 -7.62 -8.76 -7.26
C ARG A 94 -6.81 -8.17 -8.44
N PRO A 95 -5.54 -7.78 -8.27
CA PRO A 95 -4.73 -7.29 -9.37
C PRO A 95 -4.30 -8.46 -10.26
N CYS A 96 -4.52 -8.34 -11.57
CA CYS A 96 -4.16 -9.33 -12.56
C CYS A 96 -3.28 -8.68 -13.64
N ALA A 97 -2.05 -9.14 -13.83
CA ALA A 97 -1.11 -8.49 -14.75
C ALA A 97 -1.01 -9.23 -16.10
N THR A 98 -0.75 -8.46 -17.15
CA THR A 98 -0.28 -8.96 -18.45
C THR A 98 1.04 -8.27 -18.77
N LEU A 99 2.17 -9.00 -18.81
CA LEU A 99 3.49 -8.39 -18.89
C LEU A 99 3.80 -7.78 -20.27
N PHE A 100 3.20 -8.32 -21.32
CA PHE A 100 3.33 -7.79 -22.68
C PHE A 100 2.00 -7.89 -23.41
N HIS A 101 1.53 -6.76 -23.98
CA HIS A 101 0.31 -6.73 -24.78
C HIS A 101 0.55 -6.25 -26.22
N HIS A 102 1.35 -5.22 -26.50
CA HIS A 102 1.70 -4.82 -27.89
C HIS A 102 3.05 -4.09 -28.05
N ASP A 103 3.36 -3.12 -27.18
CA ASP A 103 4.47 -2.19 -27.43
C ASP A 103 5.81 -2.69 -26.89
N LEU A 104 6.77 -2.90 -27.80
CA LEU A 104 8.18 -3.11 -27.45
C LEU A 104 8.87 -1.77 -27.16
N PRO A 105 9.81 -1.72 -26.20
CA PRO A 105 10.67 -0.54 -26.04
C PRO A 105 11.42 -0.25 -27.34
N LEU A 106 11.46 1.02 -27.76
CA LEU A 106 12.12 1.43 -29.02
C LEU A 106 13.58 0.96 -29.08
N ALA A 107 14.29 0.99 -27.95
CA ALA A 107 15.67 0.51 -27.85
C ALA A 107 15.82 -1.00 -28.15
N ILE A 108 14.78 -1.81 -27.91
CA ILE A 108 14.75 -3.24 -28.29
C ILE A 108 14.39 -3.38 -29.76
N THR A 109 13.45 -2.57 -30.25
CA THR A 109 13.09 -2.51 -31.68
C THR A 109 14.29 -2.18 -32.56
N ASP A 110 15.11 -1.20 -32.16
CA ASP A 110 16.36 -0.82 -32.85
C ASP A 110 17.40 -1.95 -32.88
N LEU A 111 17.34 -2.87 -31.92
CA LEU A 111 18.19 -4.07 -31.86
C LEU A 111 17.60 -5.26 -32.64
N GLY A 112 16.49 -5.06 -33.36
CA GLY A 112 15.83 -6.07 -34.19
C GLY A 112 14.51 -6.60 -33.62
N GLY A 113 14.12 -6.17 -32.42
CA GLY A 113 12.85 -6.55 -31.78
C GLY A 113 12.75 -8.06 -31.52
N TRP A 114 11.56 -8.62 -31.74
CA TRP A 114 11.30 -10.05 -31.59
C TRP A 114 12.13 -10.96 -32.52
N ARG A 115 12.79 -10.42 -33.53
CA ARG A 115 13.67 -11.21 -34.43
C ARG A 115 15.04 -11.48 -33.80
N ASN A 116 15.40 -10.74 -32.76
CA ASN A 116 16.69 -10.88 -32.07
C ASN A 116 16.65 -12.08 -31.10
N PRO A 117 17.62 -13.02 -31.13
CA PRO A 117 17.65 -14.16 -30.22
C PRO A 117 17.75 -13.80 -28.73
N ASP A 118 18.26 -12.61 -28.40
CA ASP A 118 18.41 -12.17 -27.01
C ASP A 118 17.12 -11.62 -26.41
N VAL A 119 16.09 -11.32 -27.22
CA VAL A 119 14.83 -10.68 -26.75
C VAL A 119 14.14 -11.48 -25.66
N ALA A 120 14.20 -12.81 -25.73
CA ALA A 120 13.61 -13.68 -24.73
C ALA A 120 14.36 -13.63 -23.38
N ASN A 121 15.67 -13.35 -23.39
CA ASN A 121 16.41 -13.09 -22.16
C ASN A 121 16.07 -11.71 -21.59
N TRP A 122 16.05 -10.67 -22.42
CA TRP A 122 15.71 -9.33 -21.95
C TRP A 122 14.29 -9.26 -21.39
N PHE A 123 13.35 -10.03 -21.96
CA PHE A 123 11.99 -10.12 -21.44
C PHE A 123 11.93 -10.88 -20.09
N ALA A 124 12.79 -11.88 -19.91
CA ALA A 124 12.94 -12.56 -18.63
C ALA A 124 13.54 -11.62 -17.56
N ASP A 125 14.58 -10.86 -17.89
CA ASP A 125 15.16 -9.84 -17.00
C ASP A 125 14.11 -8.80 -16.59
N PHE A 126 13.32 -8.32 -17.56
CA PHE A 126 12.19 -7.43 -17.29
C PHE A 126 11.16 -8.06 -16.35
N THR A 127 10.80 -9.32 -16.62
CA THR A 127 9.85 -10.08 -15.80
C THR A 127 10.34 -10.19 -14.36
N GLU A 128 11.61 -10.54 -14.15
CA GLU A 128 12.22 -10.65 -12.83
C GLU A 128 12.20 -9.30 -12.09
N VAL A 129 12.53 -8.20 -12.78
CA VAL A 129 12.51 -6.86 -12.18
C VAL A 129 11.10 -6.45 -11.73
N ILE A 130 10.08 -6.57 -12.60
CA ILE A 130 8.73 -6.11 -12.24
C ILE A 130 8.04 -7.06 -11.27
N MET A 131 8.16 -8.37 -11.47
CA MET A 131 7.52 -9.36 -10.60
C MET A 131 8.25 -9.51 -9.27
N GLY A 132 9.56 -9.22 -9.21
CA GLY A 132 10.26 -9.06 -7.94
C GLY A 132 9.72 -7.90 -7.09
N ARG A 133 9.12 -6.88 -7.71
CA ARG A 133 8.52 -5.73 -7.01
C ARG A 133 7.05 -5.93 -6.63
N ILE A 134 6.21 -6.45 -7.51
CA ILE A 134 4.74 -6.50 -7.30
C ILE A 134 4.15 -7.92 -7.30
N GLY A 135 4.96 -8.94 -7.59
CA GLY A 135 4.50 -10.32 -7.78
C GLY A 135 3.87 -10.93 -6.53
N ASP A 136 4.20 -10.41 -5.35
CA ASP A 136 3.64 -10.80 -4.05
C ASP A 136 2.14 -10.47 -3.90
N ARG A 137 1.68 -9.44 -4.61
CA ARG A 137 0.30 -8.95 -4.59
C ARG A 137 -0.51 -9.41 -5.80
N MET A 138 0.14 -9.89 -6.86
CA MET A 138 -0.54 -10.33 -8.08
C MET A 138 -1.36 -11.59 -7.85
N TYR A 139 -2.67 -11.53 -8.12
CA TYR A 139 -3.54 -12.71 -8.08
C TYR A 139 -3.29 -13.65 -9.25
N SER A 140 -3.07 -13.09 -10.45
CA SER A 140 -2.75 -13.87 -11.66
C SER A 140 -1.90 -13.05 -12.62
N VAL A 141 -1.01 -13.73 -13.35
CA VAL A 141 -0.13 -13.07 -14.33
C VAL A 141 -0.13 -13.85 -15.64
N ALA A 142 -0.20 -13.13 -16.76
CA ALA A 142 0.07 -13.68 -18.08
C ALA A 142 1.34 -13.02 -18.65
N PRO A 143 2.37 -13.77 -19.07
CA PRO A 143 3.56 -13.17 -19.65
C PRO A 143 3.25 -12.38 -20.93
N ILE A 144 2.56 -13.02 -21.88
CA ILE A 144 2.26 -12.43 -23.18
C ILE A 144 0.78 -12.61 -23.46
N GLY A 145 0.10 -11.51 -23.79
CA GLY A 145 -1.23 -11.52 -24.35
C GLY A 145 -1.17 -11.69 -25.86
N GLU A 146 -1.97 -12.62 -26.38
CA GLU A 146 -2.26 -12.78 -27.81
C GLU A 146 -1.00 -12.83 -28.71
N PRO A 147 -0.09 -13.80 -28.47
CA PRO A 147 1.15 -13.94 -29.25
C PRO A 147 0.92 -14.07 -30.77
N GLU A 148 -0.27 -14.46 -31.19
CA GLU A 148 -0.73 -14.50 -32.57
C GLU A 148 -0.65 -13.11 -33.24
N HIS A 149 -1.12 -12.06 -32.56
CA HIS A 149 -1.21 -10.70 -33.12
C HIS A 149 0.16 -10.08 -33.31
N ILE A 150 1.10 -10.32 -32.39
CA ILE A 150 2.51 -9.89 -32.51
C ILE A 150 3.13 -10.47 -33.79
N SER A 151 2.87 -11.76 -34.02
CA SER A 151 3.41 -12.49 -35.16
C SER A 151 2.79 -12.01 -36.48
N LEU A 152 1.48 -11.78 -36.52
CA LEU A 152 0.75 -11.26 -37.68
C LEU A 152 1.14 -9.82 -38.04
N HIS A 153 1.30 -8.93 -37.05
CA HIS A 153 1.71 -7.54 -37.29
C HIS A 153 3.10 -7.48 -37.93
N SER A 154 4.04 -8.33 -37.47
CA SER A 154 5.39 -8.43 -38.05
C SER A 154 5.40 -8.83 -39.53
N GLN A 155 4.38 -9.55 -40.00
CA GLN A 155 4.23 -9.87 -41.43
C GLN A 155 3.73 -8.68 -42.25
N ILE A 156 2.81 -7.90 -41.69
CA ILE A 156 2.22 -6.73 -42.35
C ILE A 156 3.30 -5.66 -42.52
N GLU A 157 4.09 -5.39 -41.48
CA GLU A 157 5.18 -4.41 -41.50
C GLU A 157 6.36 -4.84 -42.40
N SER A 158 6.58 -6.15 -42.58
CA SER A 158 7.65 -6.69 -43.43
C SER A 158 7.24 -6.88 -44.89
N ARG A 159 6.08 -6.39 -45.32
CA ARG A 159 5.70 -6.38 -46.72
C ARG A 159 6.54 -5.37 -47.50
N GLU A 160 7.43 -5.90 -48.34
CA GLU A 160 8.06 -5.11 -49.40
C GLU A 160 6.99 -4.50 -50.33
N PRO A 161 7.27 -3.41 -51.07
CA PRO A 161 6.34 -2.82 -52.04
C PRO A 161 5.84 -3.80 -53.12
N SER A 162 6.50 -4.96 -53.27
CA SER A 162 6.13 -6.08 -54.14
C SER A 162 5.13 -7.07 -53.53
N GLY A 163 4.71 -6.89 -52.27
CA GLY A 163 3.65 -7.65 -51.59
C GLY A 163 4.06 -8.92 -50.86
N HIS A 164 5.35 -9.26 -50.79
CA HIS A 164 5.85 -10.46 -50.10
C HIS A 164 6.33 -10.12 -48.67
N SER A 165 5.93 -10.92 -47.67
CA SER A 165 6.39 -10.81 -46.28
C SER A 165 7.73 -11.52 -46.07
N ASP A 166 8.55 -11.05 -45.12
CA ASP A 166 9.80 -11.72 -44.75
C ASP A 166 9.50 -12.96 -43.88
N ILE A 167 9.50 -14.14 -44.52
CA ILE A 167 9.24 -15.43 -43.87
C ILE A 167 10.27 -15.74 -42.77
N ARG A 168 11.50 -15.27 -42.90
CA ARG A 168 12.56 -15.47 -41.90
C ARG A 168 12.32 -14.60 -40.66
N ALA A 169 11.90 -13.36 -40.87
CA ALA A 169 11.50 -12.48 -39.77
C ALA A 169 10.29 -13.06 -39.03
N THR A 170 9.31 -13.59 -39.76
CA THR A 170 8.10 -14.22 -39.19
C THR A 170 8.46 -15.43 -38.33
N ALA A 171 9.19 -16.41 -38.88
CA ALA A 171 9.54 -17.65 -38.19
C ALA A 171 10.28 -17.38 -36.86
N ARG A 172 11.21 -16.42 -36.88
CA ARG A 172 12.00 -16.04 -35.70
C ARG A 172 11.17 -15.30 -34.65
N THR A 173 10.32 -14.38 -35.09
CA THR A 173 9.41 -13.66 -34.19
C THR A 173 8.50 -14.63 -33.46
N MET A 174 7.84 -15.54 -34.19
CA MET A 174 6.99 -16.58 -33.60
C MET A 174 7.74 -17.42 -32.57
N HIS A 175 8.94 -17.91 -32.93
CA HIS A 175 9.73 -18.73 -32.02
C HIS A 175 10.20 -17.97 -30.77
N HIS A 176 10.74 -16.76 -30.92
CA HIS A 176 11.27 -16.01 -29.79
C HIS A 176 10.18 -15.45 -28.87
N VAL A 177 8.99 -15.12 -29.38
CA VAL A 177 7.83 -14.76 -28.54
C VAL A 177 7.45 -15.92 -27.63
N LEU A 178 7.39 -17.14 -28.17
CA LEU A 178 7.12 -18.35 -27.39
C LEU A 178 8.24 -18.66 -26.38
N LEU A 179 9.50 -18.46 -26.78
CA LEU A 179 10.65 -18.64 -25.89
C LEU A 179 10.63 -17.61 -24.75
N ALA A 180 10.30 -16.36 -25.04
CA ALA A 180 10.14 -15.29 -24.06
C ALA A 180 9.00 -15.61 -23.08
N HIS A 181 7.87 -16.11 -23.58
CA HIS A 181 6.78 -16.61 -22.74
C HIS A 181 7.27 -17.67 -21.75
N GLY A 182 7.93 -18.73 -22.24
CA GLY A 182 8.46 -19.81 -21.41
C GLY A 182 9.46 -19.34 -20.36
N ARG A 183 10.42 -18.48 -20.75
CA ARG A 183 11.42 -17.91 -19.82
C ARG A 183 10.78 -17.03 -18.75
N ALA A 184 9.80 -16.22 -19.11
CA ALA A 184 9.07 -15.39 -18.14
C ALA A 184 8.28 -16.24 -17.13
N VAL A 185 7.65 -17.34 -17.57
CA VAL A 185 7.04 -18.30 -16.63
C VAL A 185 8.08 -18.88 -15.68
N GLN A 186 9.23 -19.34 -16.19
CA GLN A 186 10.32 -19.87 -15.36
C GLN A 186 10.83 -18.84 -14.33
N ALA A 187 11.03 -17.59 -14.75
CA ALA A 187 11.44 -16.51 -13.87
C ALA A 187 10.43 -16.29 -12.72
N MET A 188 9.14 -16.17 -13.04
CA MET A 188 8.09 -16.01 -12.03
C MET A 188 7.96 -17.23 -11.09
N ARG A 189 8.16 -18.46 -11.61
CA ARG A 189 8.23 -19.66 -10.76
C ARG A 189 9.42 -19.64 -9.81
N GLY A 190 10.56 -19.12 -10.28
CA GLY A 190 11.75 -18.89 -9.45
C GLY A 190 11.49 -17.92 -8.29
N LEU A 191 10.58 -16.96 -8.48
CA LEU A 191 10.08 -16.04 -7.45
C LEU A 191 8.96 -16.64 -6.56
N GLY A 192 8.65 -17.93 -6.70
CA GLY A 192 7.62 -18.61 -5.91
C GLY A 192 6.18 -18.32 -6.36
N MET A 193 5.98 -17.70 -7.52
CA MET A 193 4.65 -17.32 -7.98
C MET A 193 3.84 -18.51 -8.52
N SER A 194 2.55 -18.48 -8.25
CA SER A 194 1.55 -19.41 -8.78
C SER A 194 0.47 -18.66 -9.57
N ASN A 195 -0.49 -19.37 -10.17
CA ASN A 195 -1.57 -18.80 -10.97
C ASN A 195 -1.08 -18.02 -12.23
N LEU A 196 -0.10 -18.59 -12.92
CA LEU A 196 0.49 -18.06 -14.14
C LEU A 196 -0.18 -18.66 -15.37
N GLY A 197 -0.66 -17.83 -16.30
CA GLY A 197 -1.34 -18.31 -17.50
C GLY A 197 -0.86 -17.66 -18.77
N ALA A 198 -1.61 -17.89 -19.85
CA ALA A 198 -1.38 -17.30 -21.15
C ALA A 198 -2.72 -16.98 -21.80
N MET A 199 -2.81 -15.87 -22.53
CA MET A 199 -4.02 -15.47 -23.23
C MET A 199 -3.81 -15.62 -24.74
N PHE A 200 -4.74 -16.30 -25.41
CA PHE A 200 -4.66 -16.59 -26.83
C PHE A 200 -5.93 -16.12 -27.52
N ASP A 201 -5.77 -15.58 -28.73
CA ASP A 201 -6.89 -15.24 -29.59
C ASP A 201 -7.20 -16.40 -30.54
N LEU A 202 -8.41 -16.94 -30.46
CA LEU A 202 -8.90 -18.00 -31.34
C LEU A 202 -10.15 -17.60 -32.15
N ASP A 203 -10.13 -16.40 -32.74
CA ASP A 203 -11.16 -15.85 -33.64
C ASP A 203 -11.68 -16.78 -34.76
N TRP A 204 -11.10 -17.97 -35.00
CA TRP A 204 -11.77 -19.08 -35.68
C TRP A 204 -10.84 -20.30 -35.79
N ILE A 205 -11.08 -21.30 -34.95
CA ILE A 205 -10.84 -22.68 -35.37
C ILE A 205 -12.15 -23.13 -36.04
N ASN A 206 -12.22 -23.07 -37.37
CA ASN A 206 -13.42 -23.51 -38.09
C ASN A 206 -13.60 -25.02 -37.84
N ALA A 207 -14.60 -25.40 -37.05
CA ALA A 207 -14.87 -26.81 -36.72
C ALA A 207 -15.37 -27.62 -37.93
N SER A 208 -15.75 -26.94 -39.02
CA SER A 208 -16.39 -27.51 -40.21
C SER A 208 -15.42 -27.90 -41.33
N VAL A 209 -14.13 -27.55 -41.22
CA VAL A 209 -13.14 -27.78 -42.28
C VAL A 209 -12.29 -28.99 -41.92
N ASP A 210 -12.39 -30.04 -42.73
CA ASP A 210 -11.50 -31.19 -42.65
C ASP A 210 -10.07 -30.73 -43.01
N PRO A 211 -9.05 -31.00 -42.17
CA PRO A 211 -7.66 -30.65 -42.44
C PRO A 211 -7.13 -31.18 -43.79
N SER A 212 -7.77 -32.20 -44.36
CA SER A 212 -7.40 -32.78 -45.65
C SER A 212 -7.96 -32.03 -46.87
N GLU A 213 -8.90 -31.08 -46.68
CA GLU A 213 -9.59 -30.37 -47.77
C GLU A 213 -9.11 -28.91 -47.98
N THR A 214 -8.16 -28.42 -47.21
CA THR A 214 -7.62 -27.06 -47.37
C THR A 214 -6.54 -27.01 -48.45
N ALA A 215 -6.76 -26.19 -49.49
CA ALA A 215 -5.84 -26.07 -50.61
C ALA A 215 -4.42 -25.61 -50.18
N PRO A 216 -3.33 -26.06 -50.84
CA PRO A 216 -1.94 -25.68 -50.53
C PRO A 216 -1.63 -24.17 -50.60
N THR A 217 -2.54 -23.33 -51.08
CA THR A 217 -2.41 -21.86 -51.07
C THR A 217 -2.83 -21.21 -49.75
N ALA A 218 -3.17 -21.99 -48.71
CA ALA A 218 -3.58 -21.53 -47.38
C ALA A 218 -2.47 -21.55 -46.31
N LEU A 219 -1.19 -21.75 -46.70
CA LEU A 219 -0.04 -21.85 -45.76
C LEU A 219 0.22 -20.60 -44.89
N PHE A 220 -0.42 -19.48 -45.19
CA PHE A 220 -0.39 -18.26 -44.36
C PHE A 220 -1.75 -17.91 -43.73
N SER A 221 -2.64 -18.89 -43.61
CA SER A 221 -3.91 -18.70 -42.89
C SER A 221 -3.70 -18.60 -41.38
N ASN A 222 -4.55 -17.84 -40.69
CA ASN A 222 -4.53 -17.68 -39.22
C ASN A 222 -4.47 -19.02 -38.44
N GLU A 223 -4.95 -20.12 -39.02
CA GLU A 223 -4.97 -21.44 -38.38
C GLU A 223 -3.56 -22.00 -38.14
N PHE A 224 -2.64 -21.75 -39.07
CA PHE A 224 -1.28 -22.25 -39.02
C PHE A 224 -0.48 -21.64 -37.86
N TYR A 225 -0.57 -20.33 -37.68
CA TYR A 225 0.04 -19.60 -36.57
C TYR A 225 -0.46 -20.09 -35.21
N LYS A 226 -1.77 -20.27 -35.09
CA LYS A 226 -2.41 -20.74 -33.86
C LYS A 226 -1.96 -22.16 -33.49
N ARG A 227 -1.89 -23.08 -34.46
CA ARG A 227 -1.37 -24.44 -34.22
C ARG A 227 0.12 -24.46 -33.87
N PHE A 228 0.93 -23.58 -34.46
CA PHE A 228 2.34 -23.44 -34.10
C PHE A 228 2.51 -22.97 -32.65
N ILE A 229 1.76 -21.93 -32.26
CA ILE A 229 1.77 -21.35 -30.90
C ILE A 229 1.29 -22.38 -29.87
N LEU A 230 0.10 -22.95 -30.07
CA LEU A 230 -0.48 -23.92 -29.15
C LEU A 230 0.34 -25.22 -29.09
N GLY A 231 0.86 -25.69 -30.23
CA GLY A 231 1.75 -26.85 -30.28
C GLY A 231 3.04 -26.63 -29.49
N GLY A 232 3.65 -25.45 -29.64
CA GLY A 232 4.83 -25.08 -28.86
C GLY A 232 4.56 -25.09 -27.35
N VAL A 233 3.52 -24.38 -26.92
CA VAL A 233 3.21 -24.19 -25.48
C VAL A 233 2.71 -25.49 -24.81
N PHE A 234 1.81 -26.23 -25.44
CA PHE A 234 1.14 -27.39 -24.81
C PHE A 234 1.75 -28.74 -25.17
N LEU A 235 2.32 -28.87 -26.37
CA LEU A 235 2.82 -30.15 -26.90
C LEU A 235 4.35 -30.20 -27.00
N ARG A 236 5.04 -29.07 -26.77
CA ARG A 236 6.50 -28.93 -26.96
C ARG A 236 6.94 -29.37 -28.36
N ALA A 237 6.11 -29.11 -29.35
CA ALA A 237 6.34 -29.51 -30.73
C ALA A 237 5.66 -28.55 -31.70
N TYR A 238 6.32 -28.29 -32.83
CA TYR A 238 5.68 -27.59 -33.95
C TYR A 238 5.08 -28.60 -34.93
N PRO A 239 3.90 -28.33 -35.51
CA PRO A 239 3.29 -29.24 -36.48
C PRO A 239 4.19 -29.50 -37.68
N GLU A 240 4.28 -30.75 -38.15
CA GLU A 240 5.11 -31.13 -39.31
C GLU A 240 4.75 -30.34 -40.56
N THR A 241 3.44 -30.13 -40.80
CA THR A 241 2.92 -29.29 -41.89
C THR A 241 3.40 -27.84 -41.82
N VAL A 242 3.79 -27.37 -40.64
CA VAL A 242 4.36 -26.02 -40.45
C VAL A 242 5.86 -26.00 -40.68
N LEU A 243 6.55 -27.04 -40.22
CA LEU A 243 7.99 -27.16 -40.33
C LEU A 243 8.45 -27.32 -41.78
N GLU A 244 7.68 -27.96 -42.65
CA GLU A 244 7.99 -28.09 -44.09
C GLU A 244 8.38 -26.77 -44.75
N GLU A 245 7.77 -25.65 -44.32
CA GLU A 245 8.07 -24.31 -44.84
C GLU A 245 8.91 -23.46 -43.88
N LEU A 246 8.63 -23.47 -42.57
CA LEU A 246 9.29 -22.57 -41.62
C LEU A 246 10.62 -23.10 -41.08
N GLU A 247 10.89 -24.41 -41.10
CA GLU A 247 12.08 -25.00 -40.49
C GLU A 247 13.40 -24.38 -41.00
N PRO A 248 13.60 -24.14 -42.32
CA PRO A 248 14.82 -23.49 -42.82
C PRO A 248 15.02 -22.06 -42.30
N HIS A 249 13.98 -21.44 -41.76
CA HIS A 249 13.92 -20.05 -41.34
C HIS A 249 13.96 -19.87 -39.80
N LEU A 250 13.70 -20.95 -39.05
CA LEU A 250 13.79 -20.96 -37.59
C LEU A 250 15.23 -20.71 -37.08
N PRO A 251 15.39 -20.30 -35.82
CA PRO A 251 16.71 -20.21 -35.19
C PRO A 251 17.46 -21.56 -35.20
N SER A 252 18.78 -21.50 -35.27
CA SER A 252 19.60 -22.72 -35.16
C SER A 252 19.43 -23.35 -33.79
N GLY A 253 19.07 -24.64 -33.75
CA GLY A 253 18.86 -25.36 -32.50
C GLY A 253 17.53 -25.07 -31.79
N TRP A 254 16.53 -24.53 -32.51
CA TRP A 254 15.19 -24.21 -31.99
C TRP A 254 14.52 -25.37 -31.22
N GLN A 255 14.90 -26.63 -31.49
CA GLN A 255 14.38 -27.80 -30.79
C GLN A 255 14.74 -27.79 -29.29
N ASN A 256 15.90 -27.23 -28.93
CA ASN A 256 16.35 -27.14 -27.54
C ASN A 256 15.51 -26.16 -26.72
N ASP A 257 14.90 -25.18 -27.39
CA ASP A 257 14.08 -24.16 -26.75
C ASP A 257 12.67 -24.67 -26.41
N LEU A 258 12.21 -25.77 -27.03
CA LEU A 258 10.86 -26.33 -26.83
C LEU A 258 10.57 -26.75 -25.38
N GLU A 259 11.58 -27.19 -24.64
CA GLU A 259 11.42 -27.50 -23.20
C GLU A 259 11.08 -26.24 -22.39
N THR A 260 11.74 -25.12 -22.71
CA THR A 260 11.47 -23.83 -22.08
C THR A 260 10.13 -23.27 -22.52
N ILE A 261 9.84 -23.31 -23.82
CA ILE A 261 8.58 -22.85 -24.41
C ILE A 261 7.38 -23.55 -23.75
N GLY A 262 7.42 -24.86 -23.59
CA GLY A 262 6.35 -25.63 -22.94
C GLY A 262 6.51 -25.76 -21.43
N THR A 263 7.03 -24.72 -20.76
CA THR A 263 6.98 -24.63 -19.30
C THR A 263 5.50 -24.60 -18.86
N PRO A 264 5.07 -25.46 -17.90
CA PRO A 264 3.65 -25.57 -17.55
C PRO A 264 3.02 -24.28 -16.99
N ILE A 265 1.85 -23.94 -17.55
CA ILE A 265 0.98 -22.86 -17.09
C ILE A 265 -0.20 -23.42 -16.27
N ASP A 266 -0.82 -22.56 -15.44
CA ASP A 266 -1.89 -22.90 -14.51
C ASP A 266 -3.30 -22.67 -15.07
N TRP A 267 -3.43 -21.84 -16.11
CA TRP A 267 -4.72 -21.55 -16.74
C TRP A 267 -4.56 -21.08 -18.20
N TYR A 268 -5.62 -21.29 -18.98
CA TYR A 268 -5.74 -20.90 -20.38
C TYR A 268 -6.71 -19.73 -20.55
N GLY A 269 -6.21 -18.60 -21.06
CA GLY A 269 -7.01 -17.45 -21.43
C GLY A 269 -7.47 -17.55 -22.87
N LEU A 270 -8.78 -17.42 -23.11
CA LEU A 270 -9.37 -17.40 -24.44
C LEU A 270 -9.99 -16.03 -24.70
N THR A 271 -9.43 -15.28 -25.65
CA THR A 271 -10.12 -14.11 -26.21
C THR A 271 -11.18 -14.60 -27.21
N PHE A 272 -12.43 -14.11 -27.07
CA PHE A 272 -13.54 -14.49 -27.94
C PHE A 272 -14.37 -13.27 -28.36
N GLY A 273 -14.34 -12.90 -29.65
CA GLY A 273 -15.00 -11.70 -30.18
C GLY A 273 -16.27 -11.95 -31.02
N ALA A 274 -17.06 -10.90 -31.23
CA ALA A 274 -18.28 -10.91 -32.04
C ALA A 274 -18.05 -10.91 -33.57
N GLN A 275 -16.81 -10.68 -34.05
CA GLN A 275 -16.46 -10.79 -35.47
C GLN A 275 -16.41 -12.23 -35.99
N ASN A 276 -16.56 -13.22 -35.10
CA ASN A 276 -16.67 -14.65 -35.41
C ASN A 276 -17.89 -15.04 -36.30
N GLN A 277 -18.56 -14.08 -36.95
CA GLN A 277 -19.74 -14.30 -37.80
C GLN A 277 -19.60 -13.79 -39.25
N THR A 278 -18.60 -12.96 -39.59
CA THR A 278 -18.60 -12.25 -40.90
C THR A 278 -17.77 -12.87 -42.02
N THR A 279 -17.08 -13.99 -41.81
CA THR A 279 -16.36 -14.69 -42.88
C THR A 279 -17.10 -15.92 -43.38
N SER A 280 -18.36 -15.76 -43.79
CA SER A 280 -18.88 -16.49 -44.94
C SER A 280 -19.28 -15.45 -45.98
N SER A 281 -18.63 -15.48 -47.15
CA SER A 281 -19.01 -14.68 -48.31
C SER A 281 -20.27 -15.22 -48.97
N ASP A 282 -21.24 -15.67 -48.18
CA ASP A 282 -22.59 -15.99 -48.63
C ASP A 282 -23.54 -15.03 -47.94
N THR A 283 -24.11 -14.15 -48.76
CA THR A 283 -25.23 -13.29 -48.42
C THR A 283 -26.43 -14.15 -48.01
N ALA A 284 -26.46 -14.58 -46.76
CA ALA A 284 -27.61 -15.19 -46.13
C ALA A 284 -27.73 -14.65 -44.70
N THR A 285 -28.80 -13.92 -44.47
CA THR A 285 -29.29 -13.45 -43.18
C THR A 285 -29.34 -14.59 -42.15
N HIS A 286 -28.27 -14.78 -41.38
CA HIS A 286 -28.31 -15.59 -40.16
C HIS A 286 -28.63 -14.70 -38.97
N ASN A 287 -29.91 -14.65 -38.64
CA ASN A 287 -30.43 -14.09 -37.40
C ASN A 287 -29.77 -14.79 -36.19
N GLY A 288 -28.80 -14.14 -35.53
CA GLY A 288 -28.48 -14.18 -34.10
C GLY A 288 -28.70 -15.48 -33.29
N LYS A 289 -28.53 -16.66 -33.89
CA LYS A 289 -28.81 -17.95 -33.25
C LYS A 289 -27.55 -18.79 -33.24
N ASP A 290 -27.01 -18.90 -32.03
CA ASP A 290 -26.11 -19.95 -31.51
C ASP A 290 -24.63 -19.60 -31.25
N THR A 291 -24.38 -18.46 -30.60
CA THR A 291 -23.07 -18.13 -29.99
C THR A 291 -22.62 -19.14 -28.94
N SER A 292 -23.56 -19.79 -28.24
CA SER A 292 -23.26 -20.83 -27.25
C SER A 292 -22.73 -22.11 -27.88
N GLY A 293 -23.26 -22.52 -29.03
CA GLY A 293 -22.77 -23.67 -29.79
C GLY A 293 -21.34 -23.47 -30.30
N ALA A 294 -21.05 -22.29 -30.86
CA ALA A 294 -19.72 -21.96 -31.38
C ALA A 294 -18.64 -21.96 -30.27
N LEU A 295 -18.91 -21.29 -29.13
CA LEU A 295 -18.00 -21.28 -27.99
C LEU A 295 -17.75 -22.70 -27.45
N SER A 296 -18.79 -23.52 -27.30
CA SER A 296 -18.66 -24.89 -26.80
C SER A 296 -17.84 -25.79 -27.73
N GLN A 297 -17.98 -25.64 -29.04
CA GLN A 297 -17.18 -26.41 -30.02
C GLN A 297 -15.69 -26.05 -29.92
N VAL A 298 -15.37 -24.77 -29.85
CA VAL A 298 -14.00 -24.28 -29.70
C VAL A 298 -13.38 -24.81 -28.40
N LEU A 299 -14.09 -24.67 -27.27
CA LEU A 299 -13.63 -25.18 -25.98
C LEU A 299 -13.42 -26.70 -25.99
N THR A 300 -14.33 -27.46 -26.61
CA THR A 300 -14.21 -28.92 -26.74
C THR A 300 -12.94 -29.31 -27.49
N ARG A 301 -12.64 -28.61 -28.59
CA ARG A 301 -11.46 -28.90 -29.41
C ARG A 301 -10.17 -28.53 -28.69
N ILE A 302 -10.09 -27.35 -28.08
CA ILE A 302 -8.90 -26.91 -27.32
C ILE A 302 -8.62 -27.85 -26.16
N ARG A 303 -9.66 -28.23 -25.40
CA ARG A 303 -9.55 -29.20 -24.30
C ARG A 303 -9.01 -30.53 -24.77
N LYS A 304 -9.52 -31.04 -25.88
CA LYS A 304 -9.11 -32.33 -26.45
C LYS A 304 -7.67 -32.30 -26.95
N ASP A 305 -7.29 -31.25 -27.67
CA ASP A 305 -6.06 -31.24 -28.47
C ASP A 305 -4.88 -30.59 -27.71
N TYR A 306 -5.12 -29.74 -26.71
CA TYR A 306 -4.07 -28.94 -26.05
C TYR A 306 -4.17 -28.85 -24.53
N THR A 307 -5.26 -28.29 -23.99
CA THR A 307 -5.26 -27.80 -22.60
C THR A 307 -5.65 -28.87 -21.58
N GLY A 308 -6.27 -29.98 -22.02
CA GLY A 308 -6.91 -30.93 -21.11
C GLY A 308 -7.87 -30.21 -20.17
N ASP A 309 -7.76 -30.50 -18.87
CA ASP A 309 -8.64 -29.96 -17.82
C ASP A 309 -8.12 -28.66 -17.18
N LEU A 310 -7.16 -27.98 -17.81
CA LEU A 310 -6.70 -26.67 -17.32
C LEU A 310 -7.89 -25.69 -17.16
N PRO A 311 -7.91 -24.90 -16.07
CA PRO A 311 -8.85 -23.80 -15.90
C PRO A 311 -8.85 -22.86 -17.11
N ILE A 312 -10.04 -22.48 -17.57
CA ILE A 312 -10.22 -21.54 -18.69
C ILE A 312 -10.80 -20.23 -18.18
N TYR A 313 -10.17 -19.12 -18.56
CA TYR A 313 -10.69 -17.77 -18.36
C TYR A 313 -11.02 -17.14 -19.72
N LEU A 314 -12.20 -16.54 -19.83
CA LEU A 314 -12.62 -15.89 -21.07
C LEU A 314 -12.31 -14.39 -20.99
N THR A 315 -11.65 -13.83 -21.98
CA THR A 315 -11.39 -12.39 -22.06
C THR A 315 -12.24 -11.80 -23.19
N ASP A 316 -13.15 -10.88 -22.87
CA ASP A 316 -14.03 -10.23 -23.85
C ASP A 316 -13.55 -8.79 -24.08
N THR A 317 -12.90 -8.56 -25.22
CA THR A 317 -12.32 -7.26 -25.61
C THR A 317 -13.25 -6.41 -26.47
N ASN A 318 -14.45 -6.89 -26.86
CA ASN A 318 -15.21 -6.27 -27.98
C ASN A 318 -16.71 -6.07 -27.72
N ALA A 319 -17.05 -5.40 -26.62
CA ALA A 319 -18.34 -4.72 -26.49
C ALA A 319 -18.40 -3.34 -27.21
N THR A 320 -17.32 -2.92 -27.88
CA THR A 320 -17.28 -1.69 -28.67
C THR A 320 -16.62 -1.91 -30.03
N SER A 321 -17.42 -1.98 -31.10
CA SER A 321 -16.93 -1.67 -32.43
C SER A 321 -16.80 -0.13 -32.55
N SER A 322 -15.74 0.33 -33.20
CA SER A 322 -15.49 1.74 -33.52
C SER A 322 -16.58 2.42 -34.38
N THR A 323 -17.59 1.66 -34.82
CA THR A 323 -18.70 2.13 -35.65
C THR A 323 -20.02 2.32 -34.88
N GLY A 324 -20.02 2.16 -33.54
CA GLY A 324 -21.22 2.39 -32.72
C GLY A 324 -22.35 1.37 -32.96
N GLN A 325 -22.12 0.33 -33.75
CA GLN A 325 -23.04 -0.79 -33.89
C GLN A 325 -22.66 -1.88 -32.88
N ARG A 326 -23.44 -1.94 -31.79
CA ARG A 326 -23.44 -3.06 -30.83
C ARG A 326 -23.72 -4.35 -31.61
N SER A 327 -22.74 -5.23 -31.74
CA SER A 327 -22.97 -6.50 -32.44
C SER A 327 -23.67 -7.54 -31.56
N HIS A 328 -23.52 -7.53 -30.23
CA HIS A 328 -24.26 -8.45 -29.32
C HIS A 328 -24.54 -7.81 -27.95
N SER A 329 -25.61 -8.24 -27.27
CA SER A 329 -25.91 -7.84 -25.89
C SER A 329 -25.01 -8.60 -24.91
N LEU A 330 -24.39 -7.91 -23.93
CA LEU A 330 -23.64 -8.51 -22.81
C LEU A 330 -24.36 -9.74 -22.20
N SER A 331 -25.70 -9.70 -22.13
CA SER A 331 -26.52 -10.80 -21.63
C SER A 331 -26.40 -12.08 -22.48
N GLN A 332 -26.21 -11.96 -23.78
CA GLN A 332 -26.00 -13.12 -24.69
C GLN A 332 -24.63 -13.75 -24.46
N HIS A 333 -23.59 -12.94 -24.22
CA HIS A 333 -22.25 -13.42 -23.91
C HIS A 333 -22.24 -14.21 -22.60
N LEU A 334 -22.79 -13.64 -21.53
CA LEU A 334 -22.93 -14.31 -20.24
C LEU A 334 -23.79 -15.58 -20.34
N SER A 335 -24.83 -15.58 -21.17
CA SER A 335 -25.66 -16.77 -21.42
C SER A 335 -24.87 -17.90 -22.09
N ALA A 336 -24.03 -17.58 -23.08
CA ALA A 336 -23.17 -18.54 -23.76
C ALA A 336 -22.13 -19.15 -22.81
N MET A 337 -21.50 -18.31 -21.97
CA MET A 337 -20.56 -18.76 -20.94
C MET A 337 -21.23 -19.71 -19.94
N LEU A 338 -22.40 -19.35 -19.43
CA LEU A 338 -23.16 -20.19 -18.52
C LEU A 338 -23.59 -21.51 -19.18
N GLY A 339 -23.95 -21.46 -20.47
CA GLY A 339 -24.25 -22.65 -21.26
C GLY A 339 -23.05 -23.62 -21.32
N ALA A 340 -21.85 -23.10 -21.58
CA ALA A 340 -20.62 -23.88 -21.62
C ALA A 340 -20.23 -24.43 -20.22
N VAL A 341 -20.40 -23.64 -19.15
CA VAL A 341 -20.21 -24.11 -17.76
C VAL A 341 -21.16 -25.27 -17.45
N LYS A 342 -22.44 -25.18 -17.84
CA LYS A 342 -23.43 -26.25 -17.66
C LYS A 342 -23.12 -27.51 -18.49
N GLN A 343 -22.33 -27.37 -19.56
CA GLN A 343 -21.80 -28.48 -20.35
C GLN A 343 -20.48 -29.02 -19.82
N ASN A 344 -20.06 -28.63 -18.61
CA ASN A 344 -18.88 -29.13 -17.91
C ASN A 344 -17.53 -28.77 -18.58
N HIS A 345 -17.49 -27.65 -19.30
CA HIS A 345 -16.23 -27.02 -19.70
C HIS A 345 -15.56 -26.36 -18.48
N PRO A 346 -14.21 -26.41 -18.34
CA PRO A 346 -13.49 -25.97 -17.15
C PRO A 346 -13.37 -24.43 -17.04
N ILE A 347 -14.43 -23.70 -17.35
CA ILE A 347 -14.45 -22.23 -17.29
C ILE A 347 -14.53 -21.78 -15.82
N LYS A 348 -13.56 -20.97 -15.39
CA LYS A 348 -13.42 -20.46 -14.02
C LYS A 348 -13.67 -18.97 -13.87
N GLY A 349 -13.82 -18.24 -14.97
CA GLY A 349 -14.16 -16.83 -14.91
C GLY A 349 -14.15 -16.15 -16.25
N CYS A 350 -14.47 -14.85 -16.24
CA CYS A 350 -14.29 -13.98 -17.39
C CYS A 350 -13.74 -12.62 -16.99
N PHE A 351 -13.08 -11.96 -17.94
CA PHE A 351 -12.66 -10.57 -17.85
C PHE A 351 -13.36 -9.76 -18.95
N LEU A 352 -14.07 -8.70 -18.58
CA LEU A 352 -14.91 -7.90 -19.49
C LEU A 352 -14.24 -6.54 -19.79
N GLY A 353 -14.13 -6.17 -21.07
CA GLY A 353 -13.43 -4.97 -21.53
C GLY A 353 -14.27 -3.69 -21.67
N SER A 354 -15.60 -3.75 -21.48
CA SER A 354 -16.47 -2.57 -21.58
C SER A 354 -17.15 -2.24 -20.26
N MET A 355 -16.71 -1.14 -19.65
CA MET A 355 -17.41 -0.45 -18.56
C MET A 355 -18.46 0.55 -19.08
N ALA A 356 -18.79 0.56 -20.38
CA ALA A 356 -19.69 1.55 -20.99
C ALA A 356 -21.16 1.44 -20.55
N ASP A 357 -21.54 0.38 -19.83
CA ASP A 357 -22.89 0.19 -19.24
C ASP A 357 -22.79 -0.35 -17.79
N PRO A 358 -22.30 0.46 -16.83
CA PRO A 358 -22.07 0.02 -15.45
C PRO A 358 -23.36 -0.39 -14.75
N GLU A 359 -24.49 0.23 -15.07
CA GLU A 359 -25.78 -0.05 -14.45
C GLU A 359 -26.28 -1.46 -14.80
N THR A 360 -26.14 -1.87 -16.07
CA THR A 360 -26.46 -3.25 -16.49
C THR A 360 -25.53 -4.25 -15.82
N LEU A 361 -24.22 -3.97 -15.77
CA LEU A 361 -23.25 -4.83 -15.10
C LEU A 361 -23.53 -4.94 -13.61
N LYS A 362 -23.85 -3.83 -12.94
CA LYS A 362 -24.16 -3.79 -11.51
C LYS A 362 -25.41 -4.61 -11.20
N ALA A 363 -26.46 -4.53 -12.02
CA ALA A 363 -27.66 -5.35 -11.88
C ALA A 363 -27.36 -6.86 -11.95
N VAL A 364 -26.33 -7.27 -12.69
CA VAL A 364 -25.92 -8.68 -12.85
C VAL A 364 -24.90 -9.10 -11.79
N LEU A 365 -23.92 -8.26 -11.49
CA LEU A 365 -22.69 -8.60 -10.76
C LEU A 365 -22.68 -8.18 -9.29
N THR A 366 -23.70 -7.44 -8.81
CA THR A 366 -23.77 -6.98 -7.41
C THR A 366 -23.45 -8.13 -6.45
N LYS A 367 -22.41 -7.92 -5.63
CA LYS A 367 -21.94 -8.91 -4.66
C LYS A 367 -23.02 -9.16 -3.61
N VAL A 368 -23.41 -10.42 -3.41
CA VAL A 368 -24.36 -10.81 -2.35
C VAL A 368 -23.70 -10.77 -0.97
N GLN A 369 -22.37 -10.94 -0.91
CA GLN A 369 -21.52 -10.74 0.26
C GLN A 369 -20.13 -10.23 -0.18
N PRO A 370 -19.43 -9.43 0.64
CA PRO A 370 -18.02 -9.10 0.41
C PRO A 370 -17.21 -10.38 0.38
N VAL A 371 -16.39 -10.57 -0.65
CA VAL A 371 -15.44 -11.68 -0.70
C VAL A 371 -14.21 -11.24 0.06
N SER A 372 -14.13 -11.59 1.35
CA SER A 372 -12.89 -11.46 2.11
C SER A 372 -11.82 -12.33 1.44
N LEU A 373 -10.75 -11.71 0.97
CA LEU A 373 -9.66 -12.42 0.31
C LEU A 373 -8.61 -12.85 1.34
N PRO A 374 -8.35 -14.16 1.52
CA PRO A 374 -7.08 -14.57 2.07
C PRO A 374 -6.02 -14.26 1.00
N LEU A 375 -5.20 -13.24 1.26
CA LEU A 375 -3.96 -13.00 0.53
C LEU A 375 -3.05 -14.20 0.79
N SER A 376 -2.97 -15.12 -0.16
CA SER A 376 -1.83 -16.05 -0.18
C SER A 376 -0.61 -15.24 -0.62
N GLN A 377 0.08 -14.65 0.35
CA GLN A 377 1.38 -14.01 0.15
C GLN A 377 2.38 -15.08 -0.31
N PRO A 378 3.06 -14.93 -1.46
CA PRO A 378 4.20 -15.77 -1.80
C PRO A 378 5.27 -15.64 -0.73
N ALA A 379 5.74 -16.78 -0.21
CA ALA A 379 6.93 -16.82 0.63
C ALA A 379 8.14 -16.54 -0.27
N GLY A 380 8.60 -15.28 -0.31
CA GLY A 380 9.74 -14.89 -1.12
C GLY A 380 9.73 -13.48 -1.70
N ALA A 381 8.89 -12.55 -1.23
CA ALA A 381 9.07 -11.14 -1.56
C ALA A 381 10.52 -10.72 -1.23
N MET A 382 11.21 -10.07 -2.17
CA MET A 382 12.50 -9.44 -1.93
C MET A 382 12.30 -8.21 -1.02
N HIS A 383 11.94 -8.46 0.24
CA HIS A 383 11.67 -7.56 1.36
C HIS A 383 10.18 -7.18 1.53
N GLU A 384 9.65 -7.46 2.71
CA GLU A 384 8.40 -6.86 3.21
C GLU A 384 8.54 -5.33 3.20
N HIS A 385 7.51 -4.59 2.77
CA HIS A 385 7.49 -3.14 2.92
C HIS A 385 7.60 -2.78 4.42
N TRP A 386 8.62 -1.99 4.75
CA TRP A 386 8.88 -1.54 6.11
C TRP A 386 8.86 -0.02 6.21
N ASN A 387 8.50 0.50 7.38
CA ASN A 387 8.58 1.91 7.75
C ASN A 387 9.58 2.08 8.90
N LEU A 388 10.19 3.25 8.98
CA LEU A 388 11.07 3.62 10.08
C LEU A 388 10.36 4.64 10.96
N VAL A 389 10.26 4.36 12.25
CA VAL A 389 9.75 5.32 13.24
C VAL A 389 10.84 5.67 14.24
N ALA A 390 10.95 6.93 14.62
CA ALA A 390 11.96 7.38 15.57
C ALA A 390 11.33 8.24 16.68
N ASP A 391 11.76 8.03 17.92
CA ASP A 391 11.43 8.85 19.08
C ASP A 391 12.72 9.43 19.66
N ILE A 392 12.90 10.74 19.48
CA ILE A 392 14.11 11.48 19.81
C ILE A 392 13.87 12.26 21.10
N GLY A 393 13.94 11.55 22.22
CA GLY A 393 13.74 12.12 23.56
C GLY A 393 15.01 12.74 24.17
N GLY A 394 14.81 13.53 25.23
CA GLY A 394 15.91 14.14 25.99
C GLY A 394 16.82 13.14 26.73
N THR A 395 16.31 11.94 27.06
CA THR A 395 17.05 10.91 27.79
C THR A 395 17.46 9.71 26.93
N ASN A 396 16.60 9.30 26.00
CA ASN A 396 16.90 8.22 25.05
C ASN A 396 16.37 8.57 23.65
N THR A 397 17.11 8.12 22.64
CA THR A 397 16.66 8.06 21.25
C THR A 397 16.31 6.61 20.92
N ARG A 398 15.18 6.41 20.25
CA ARG A 398 14.69 5.08 19.85
C ARG A 398 14.45 5.05 18.35
N LEU A 399 14.90 4.01 17.68
CA LEU A 399 14.67 3.75 16.26
C LEU A 399 13.91 2.43 16.12
N GLY A 400 12.75 2.46 15.49
CA GLY A 400 11.86 1.33 15.29
C GLY A 400 11.71 0.99 13.81
N VAL A 401 11.74 -0.30 13.51
CA VAL A 401 11.40 -0.87 12.20
C VAL A 401 9.98 -1.40 12.31
N VAL A 402 9.11 -1.00 11.38
CA VAL A 402 7.71 -1.40 11.35
C VAL A 402 7.42 -2.13 10.06
N SER A 403 7.00 -3.39 10.13
CA SER A 403 6.51 -4.17 8.99
C SER A 403 5.05 -4.54 9.22
N ASN A 404 4.21 -4.43 8.19
CA ASN A 404 2.77 -4.73 8.29
C ASN A 404 2.06 -4.00 9.45
N GLY A 405 2.47 -2.76 9.73
CA GLY A 405 1.92 -1.93 10.82
C GLY A 405 2.33 -2.36 12.24
N GLN A 406 3.19 -3.36 12.38
CA GLN A 406 3.71 -3.86 13.66
C GLN A 406 5.21 -3.55 13.81
N LEU A 407 5.62 -3.22 15.03
CA LEU A 407 7.03 -3.00 15.36
C LEU A 407 7.78 -4.34 15.36
N THR A 408 8.75 -4.50 14.48
CA THR A 408 9.54 -5.73 14.28
C THR A 408 10.96 -5.64 14.85
N ASP A 409 11.55 -4.44 14.90
CA ASP A 409 12.82 -4.16 15.58
C ASP A 409 12.71 -2.83 16.34
N LEU A 410 13.41 -2.72 17.47
CA LEU A 410 13.49 -1.50 18.28
C LEU A 410 14.88 -1.35 18.89
N ARG A 411 15.60 -0.32 18.44
CA ARG A 411 16.94 0.03 18.91
C ARG A 411 16.87 1.22 19.85
N LYS A 412 17.51 1.11 21.01
CA LYS A 412 17.51 2.15 22.05
C LYS A 412 18.92 2.66 22.29
N TYR A 413 19.10 3.98 22.19
CA TYR A 413 20.37 4.66 22.41
C TYR A 413 20.20 5.70 23.53
N PRO A 414 21.09 5.75 24.53
CA PRO A 414 21.13 6.87 25.46
C PRO A 414 21.40 8.18 24.72
N THR A 415 20.70 9.26 25.06
CA THR A 415 20.86 10.56 24.40
C THR A 415 22.31 11.06 24.52
N GLY A 416 22.88 11.53 23.41
CA GLY A 416 24.27 11.98 23.31
C GLY A 416 25.30 10.88 23.02
N LYS A 417 24.92 9.58 23.04
CA LYS A 417 25.78 8.49 22.57
C LYS A 417 25.58 8.14 21.10
N LEU A 418 24.49 8.59 20.49
CA LEU A 418 24.29 8.54 19.05
C LEU A 418 24.98 9.78 18.46
N PRO A 419 26.16 9.64 17.80
CA PRO A 419 26.93 10.79 17.36
C PRO A 419 26.27 11.52 16.19
N ASP A 420 25.57 10.78 15.33
CA ASP A 420 24.88 11.27 14.15
C ASP A 420 23.60 10.45 13.95
N LEU A 421 22.44 11.11 14.07
CA LEU A 421 21.13 10.49 13.89
C LEU A 421 20.90 10.07 12.44
N LEU A 422 21.27 10.91 11.46
CA LEU A 422 21.05 10.63 10.04
C LEU A 422 21.91 9.45 9.60
N ALA A 423 23.16 9.37 10.07
CA ALA A 423 24.01 8.21 9.85
C ALA A 423 23.40 6.93 10.43
N ALA A 424 22.85 6.98 11.65
CA ALA A 424 22.21 5.81 12.25
C ALA A 424 20.96 5.34 11.50
N LEU A 425 20.18 6.27 10.93
CA LEU A 425 19.03 5.95 10.08
C LEU A 425 19.48 5.32 8.75
N HIS A 426 20.54 5.86 8.14
CA HIS A 426 21.17 5.31 6.95
C HIS A 426 21.71 3.90 7.19
N ASP A 427 22.45 3.69 8.28
CA ASP A 427 23.02 2.38 8.64
C ASP A 427 21.93 1.33 8.88
N LEU A 428 20.82 1.72 9.53
CA LEU A 428 19.68 0.82 9.73
C LEU A 428 19.03 0.42 8.39
N ARG A 429 18.90 1.37 7.47
CA ARG A 429 18.41 1.11 6.10
C ARG A 429 19.37 0.19 5.32
N ASP A 430 20.67 0.43 5.42
CA ASP A 430 21.70 -0.42 4.77
C ASP A 430 21.70 -1.85 5.31
N GLU A 431 21.49 -2.02 6.61
CA GLU A 431 21.39 -3.34 7.24
C GLU A 431 20.17 -4.13 6.75
N ILE A 432 19.03 -3.48 6.56
CA ILE A 432 17.80 -4.10 6.03
C ILE A 432 17.92 -4.38 4.52
N GLY A 433 18.65 -3.53 3.80
CA GLY A 433 18.97 -3.71 2.38
C GLY A 433 17.97 -3.07 1.41
N THR A 434 16.93 -2.40 1.91
CA THR A 434 15.93 -1.66 1.11
C THR A 434 15.52 -0.36 1.77
N ASP A 435 15.06 0.59 0.97
CA ASP A 435 14.56 1.88 1.47
C ASP A 435 13.21 1.68 2.21
N PRO A 436 13.01 2.31 3.38
CA PRO A 436 11.71 2.29 4.03
C PRO A 436 10.69 3.08 3.19
N ARG A 437 9.43 2.63 3.18
CA ARG A 437 8.34 3.34 2.49
C ARG A 437 8.13 4.73 3.11
N ALA A 438 8.15 4.81 4.44
CA ALA A 438 8.02 6.05 5.18
C ALA A 438 8.98 6.14 6.37
N VAL A 439 9.35 7.36 6.72
CA VAL A 439 10.07 7.70 7.95
C VAL A 439 9.26 8.71 8.76
N VAL A 440 8.98 8.40 10.02
CA VAL A 440 8.37 9.34 10.96
C VAL A 440 9.33 9.58 12.12
N ALA A 441 9.85 10.79 12.26
CA ALA A 441 10.72 11.18 13.36
C ALA A 441 10.00 12.12 14.32
N ALA A 442 9.76 11.66 15.54
CA ALA A 442 9.21 12.45 16.63
C ALA A 442 10.33 13.05 17.47
N GLY A 443 10.26 14.35 17.78
CA GLY A 443 11.27 15.03 18.59
C GLY A 443 10.72 16.20 19.39
N ALA A 444 11.47 16.62 20.40
CA ALA A 444 11.12 17.75 21.25
C ALA A 444 11.35 19.08 20.52
N GLY A 445 10.31 19.93 20.51
CA GLY A 445 10.32 21.27 19.95
C GLY A 445 9.25 21.51 18.87
N PRO A 446 9.07 22.77 18.45
CA PRO A 446 8.07 23.13 17.46
C PRO A 446 8.52 22.73 16.05
N VAL A 447 7.61 22.11 15.30
CA VAL A 447 7.82 21.79 13.88
C VAL A 447 7.40 22.97 13.02
N LYS A 448 8.28 23.45 12.14
CA LYS A 448 8.00 24.51 11.16
C LYS A 448 8.47 24.07 9.79
N ASN A 449 7.56 24.02 8.81
CA ASN A 449 7.85 23.62 7.44
C ASN A 449 8.63 22.30 7.35
N GLY A 450 8.14 21.26 8.04
CA GLY A 450 8.78 19.93 8.04
C GLY A 450 10.15 19.88 8.71
N THR A 451 10.51 20.89 9.51
CA THR A 451 11.79 20.96 10.21
C THR A 451 11.58 21.16 11.70
N ILE A 452 12.34 20.42 12.51
CA ILE A 452 12.40 20.58 13.97
C ILE A 452 13.82 20.93 14.39
N ARG A 453 13.94 21.86 15.35
CA ARG A 453 15.19 22.14 16.04
C ARG A 453 15.16 21.46 17.40
N LEU A 454 15.92 20.38 17.54
CA LEU A 454 15.93 19.58 18.75
C LEU A 454 16.56 20.35 19.90
N THR A 455 15.74 20.76 20.88
CA THR A 455 16.15 21.56 22.04
C THR A 455 17.26 20.89 22.86
N ASN A 456 17.28 19.56 22.90
CA ASN A 456 18.22 18.79 23.73
C ASN A 456 19.52 18.37 23.00
N ALA A 457 19.59 18.52 21.67
CA ALA A 457 20.69 17.99 20.87
C ALA A 457 21.40 19.05 20.00
N HIS A 458 20.92 20.29 19.98
CA HIS A 458 21.41 21.36 19.07
C HIS A 458 21.52 20.90 17.61
N LEU A 459 20.63 20.00 17.20
CA LEU A 459 20.56 19.41 15.88
C LEU A 459 19.26 19.85 15.22
N ASP A 460 19.35 20.36 13.99
CA ASP A 460 18.19 20.57 13.14
C ASP A 460 17.92 19.27 12.37
N LEU A 461 16.66 18.86 12.30
CA LEU A 461 16.23 17.68 11.55
C LEU A 461 15.06 18.08 10.66
N SER A 462 15.22 17.87 9.35
CA SER A 462 14.19 18.14 8.35
C SER A 462 13.72 16.87 7.63
N GLU A 463 12.50 16.91 7.11
CA GLU A 463 11.95 15.88 6.23
C GLU A 463 12.87 15.60 5.02
N ASP A 464 13.42 16.65 4.40
CA ASP A 464 14.37 16.53 3.29
C ASP A 464 15.66 15.77 3.68
N GLU A 465 16.17 16.00 4.89
CA GLU A 465 17.37 15.29 5.39
C GLU A 465 17.06 13.83 5.71
N LEU A 466 15.88 13.54 6.27
CA LEU A 466 15.41 12.16 6.46
C LEU A 466 15.31 11.43 5.14
N ALA A 467 14.74 12.07 4.11
CA ALA A 467 14.56 11.47 2.79
C ALA A 467 15.92 11.15 2.14
N LYS A 468 16.87 12.09 2.25
CA LYS A 468 18.24 11.89 1.75
C LYS A 468 18.98 10.79 2.49
N ALA A 469 18.82 10.68 3.81
CA ALA A 469 19.53 9.70 4.63
C ALA A 469 18.98 8.28 4.45
N THR A 470 17.69 8.13 4.15
CA THR A 470 17.01 6.83 4.16
C THR A 470 16.53 6.36 2.79
N GLY A 471 16.40 7.25 1.81
CA GLY A 471 15.77 6.95 0.51
C GLY A 471 14.24 6.89 0.57
N ALA A 472 13.62 7.21 1.71
CA ALA A 472 12.18 7.12 1.88
C ALA A 472 11.41 8.13 1.02
N GLN A 473 10.27 7.69 0.47
CA GLN A 473 9.39 8.53 -0.34
C GLN A 473 8.53 9.46 0.51
N HIS A 474 8.19 9.02 1.73
CA HIS A 474 7.39 9.79 2.67
C HIS A 474 8.21 10.03 3.94
N THR A 475 8.38 11.30 4.30
CA THR A 475 9.12 11.68 5.48
C THR A 475 8.34 12.68 6.27
N TYR A 476 8.21 12.45 7.57
CA TYR A 476 7.48 13.30 8.47
C TYR A 476 8.33 13.61 9.70
N VAL A 477 8.45 14.89 9.99
CA VAL A 477 8.99 15.35 11.27
C VAL A 477 7.81 15.82 12.11
N ILE A 478 7.61 15.19 13.25
CA ILE A 478 6.51 15.50 14.17
C ILE A 478 7.04 15.89 15.54
N ASN A 479 6.25 16.66 16.27
CA ASN A 479 6.51 16.93 17.67
C ASN A 479 6.30 15.66 18.53
N ASP A 480 7.08 15.49 19.59
CA ASP A 480 7.01 14.35 20.51
C ASP A 480 5.63 14.17 21.17
N PHE A 481 4.93 15.26 21.49
CA PHE A 481 3.55 15.21 21.99
C PHE A 481 2.49 15.06 20.91
N THR A 482 2.85 15.31 19.65
CA THR A 482 2.05 14.83 18.52
C THR A 482 2.12 13.31 18.45
N ALA A 483 3.30 12.71 18.60
CA ALA A 483 3.42 11.25 18.72
C ALA A 483 2.66 10.73 19.96
N ALA A 484 2.81 11.36 21.12
CA ALA A 484 2.06 10.97 22.32
C ALA A 484 0.53 11.03 22.13
N ALA A 485 0.02 12.03 21.42
CA ALA A 485 -1.40 12.11 21.07
C ALA A 485 -1.83 10.94 20.15
N TRP A 486 -0.99 10.55 19.18
CA TRP A 486 -1.25 9.40 18.32
C TRP A 486 -1.12 8.05 19.02
N SER A 487 -0.34 7.96 20.10
CA SER A 487 -0.16 6.69 20.84
C SER A 487 -1.49 6.23 21.41
N VAL A 488 -2.31 7.18 21.88
CA VAL A 488 -3.63 6.88 22.43
C VAL A 488 -4.69 6.69 21.36
N ALA A 489 -4.42 6.70 20.05
CA ALA A 489 -5.44 6.56 19.01
C ALA A 489 -6.11 5.18 18.99
N GLU A 490 -5.31 4.12 19.14
CA GLU A 490 -5.74 2.71 19.14
C GLU A 490 -5.85 2.12 20.56
N ILE A 491 -5.85 2.98 21.60
CA ILE A 491 -5.80 2.55 23.01
C ILE A 491 -7.03 1.74 23.43
N THR A 492 -6.81 0.70 24.23
CA THR A 492 -7.84 -0.20 24.74
C THR A 492 -7.90 -0.17 26.27
N ALA A 493 -8.89 -0.87 26.85
CA ALA A 493 -9.00 -1.01 28.30
C ALA A 493 -7.82 -1.74 28.95
N ALA A 494 -7.02 -2.48 28.18
CA ALA A 494 -5.82 -3.15 28.68
C ALA A 494 -4.61 -2.21 28.79
N ASP A 495 -4.69 -1.01 28.22
CA ASP A 495 -3.58 -0.06 28.11
C ASP A 495 -3.73 1.13 29.05
N VAL A 496 -4.71 1.11 29.97
CA VAL A 496 -5.03 2.23 30.87
C VAL A 496 -5.40 1.80 32.27
N GLU A 497 -4.96 2.60 33.24
CA GLU A 497 -5.55 2.67 34.58
C GLU A 497 -6.63 3.75 34.60
N VAL A 498 -7.80 3.41 35.14
CA VAL A 498 -8.98 4.30 35.17
C VAL A 498 -8.98 5.11 36.45
N LEU A 499 -8.87 6.43 36.34
CA LEU A 499 -9.02 7.34 37.48
C LEU A 499 -10.47 7.84 37.62
N GLN A 500 -11.14 8.07 36.49
CA GLN A 500 -12.55 8.51 36.45
C GLN A 500 -13.19 8.10 35.10
N GLY A 501 -14.46 7.71 35.14
CA GLY A 501 -15.27 7.48 33.94
C GLY A 501 -15.38 6.00 33.53
N GLU A 502 -15.53 5.76 32.24
CA GLU A 502 -15.76 4.43 31.65
C GLU A 502 -14.51 3.56 31.67
N ALA A 503 -14.69 2.24 31.87
CA ALA A 503 -13.57 1.29 31.90
C ALA A 503 -12.84 1.14 30.55
N THR A 504 -13.56 1.35 29.45
CA THR A 504 -12.98 1.34 28.10
C THR A 504 -13.01 2.77 27.57
N PRO A 505 -11.87 3.35 27.16
CA PRO A 505 -11.86 4.71 26.62
C PRO A 505 -12.77 4.85 25.39
N PRO A 506 -13.77 5.74 25.42
CA PRO A 506 -14.67 5.93 24.28
C PRO A 506 -13.95 6.54 23.08
N LYS A 507 -14.59 6.47 21.90
CA LYS A 507 -14.15 7.23 20.72
C LYS A 507 -14.53 8.70 20.88
N GLY A 508 -13.66 9.59 20.43
CA GLY A 508 -13.88 11.03 20.50
C GLY A 508 -12.56 11.77 20.64
N THR A 509 -12.60 13.09 20.70
CA THR A 509 -11.40 13.91 20.92
C THR A 509 -10.70 13.47 22.20
N ARG A 510 -9.37 13.30 22.13
CA ARG A 510 -8.53 12.89 23.26
C ARG A 510 -7.53 13.99 23.60
N LEU A 511 -7.34 14.23 24.89
CA LEU A 511 -6.32 15.14 25.41
C LEU A 511 -5.22 14.28 26.06
N VAL A 512 -3.97 14.56 25.74
CA VAL A 512 -2.81 13.89 26.30
C VAL A 512 -1.95 14.92 27.03
N VAL A 513 -1.64 14.65 28.30
CA VAL A 513 -0.74 15.48 29.11
C VAL A 513 0.29 14.58 29.76
N GLY A 514 1.57 14.95 29.69
CA GLY A 514 2.62 14.09 30.18
C GLY A 514 3.76 14.85 30.85
N PRO A 515 3.90 14.74 32.19
CA PRO A 515 5.10 15.17 32.86
C PRO A 515 6.23 14.18 32.57
N GLY A 516 7.20 14.60 31.78
CA GLY A 516 8.40 13.84 31.40
C GLY A 516 9.66 14.57 31.85
N THR A 517 10.61 14.74 30.92
CA THR A 517 11.75 15.66 31.15
C THR A 517 11.24 17.11 31.21
N GLY A 518 10.39 17.49 30.26
CA GLY A 518 9.54 18.68 30.28
C GLY A 518 8.07 18.34 30.56
N LEU A 519 7.16 19.29 30.40
CA LEU A 519 5.71 19.08 30.45
C LEU A 519 5.15 19.20 29.03
N GLY A 520 4.66 18.11 28.47
CA GLY A 520 4.01 18.18 27.16
C GLY A 520 2.49 18.07 27.23
N VAL A 521 1.87 18.64 26.21
CA VAL A 521 0.42 18.64 26.00
C VAL A 521 0.14 18.43 24.52
N GLY A 522 -0.70 17.44 24.19
CA GLY A 522 -1.13 17.13 22.83
C GLY A 522 -2.61 16.83 22.76
N ALA A 523 -3.24 17.07 21.62
CA ALA A 523 -4.64 16.73 21.40
C ALA A 523 -4.82 15.93 20.10
N LEU A 524 -5.63 14.89 20.19
CA LEU A 524 -6.08 14.07 19.07
C LEU A 524 -7.56 14.38 18.83
N LEU A 525 -7.85 15.28 17.89
CA LEU A 525 -9.19 15.68 17.51
C LEU A 525 -9.87 14.55 16.74
N TYR A 526 -11.14 14.29 17.05
CA TYR A 526 -11.94 13.29 16.34
C TYR A 526 -13.02 13.96 15.50
N SER A 527 -13.00 13.71 14.19
CA SER A 527 -13.98 14.26 13.24
C SER A 527 -14.26 13.25 12.13
N GLU A 528 -15.53 13.05 11.79
CA GLU A 528 -15.98 12.19 10.68
C GLU A 528 -15.41 10.76 10.67
N GLY A 529 -15.12 10.20 11.84
CA GLY A 529 -14.54 8.85 11.94
C GLY A 529 -13.01 8.82 11.98
N HIS A 530 -12.35 9.96 11.79
CA HIS A 530 -10.91 10.09 11.67
C HIS A 530 -10.31 10.91 12.82
N TYR A 531 -9.04 10.61 13.13
CA TYR A 531 -8.26 11.37 14.08
C TYR A 531 -7.35 12.36 13.37
N HIS A 532 -7.20 13.53 13.96
CA HIS A 532 -6.26 14.56 13.53
C HIS A 532 -5.52 15.09 14.75
N THR A 533 -4.23 15.36 14.64
CA THR A 533 -3.47 15.96 15.74
C THR A 533 -3.37 17.46 15.63
N VAL A 534 -3.41 18.12 16.79
CA VAL A 534 -2.96 19.50 16.94
C VAL A 534 -1.70 19.48 17.79
N SER A 535 -0.60 19.93 17.20
CA SER A 535 0.64 20.17 17.94
C SER A 535 0.48 21.41 18.81
N GLY A 536 1.02 21.36 20.02
CA GLY A 536 0.92 22.47 20.97
C GLY A 536 2.07 22.45 21.97
N GLU A 537 2.36 23.64 22.50
CA GLU A 537 3.41 23.89 23.50
C GLU A 537 2.75 24.16 24.87
N GLY A 538 1.76 23.34 25.23
CA GLY A 538 0.92 23.58 26.42
C GLY A 538 1.68 23.52 27.75
N GLY A 539 2.91 23.00 27.76
CA GLY A 539 3.81 23.06 28.92
C GLY A 539 4.19 24.48 29.34
N HIS A 540 4.20 25.42 28.40
CA HIS A 540 4.57 26.82 28.62
C HIS A 540 3.37 27.71 28.98
N MET A 541 2.23 27.13 29.38
CA MET A 541 1.12 27.90 29.93
C MET A 541 1.45 28.48 31.30
N GLY A 542 0.75 29.55 31.68
CA GLY A 542 0.92 30.18 32.99
C GLY A 542 0.37 29.34 34.15
N LEU A 543 1.21 29.10 35.14
CA LEU A 543 0.88 28.55 36.45
C LEU A 543 1.02 29.64 37.52
N SER A 544 0.04 29.78 38.41
CA SER A 544 0.02 30.81 39.45
C SER A 544 -0.31 30.18 40.82
N PRO A 545 0.01 30.87 41.94
CA PRO A 545 -0.40 30.42 43.27
C PRO A 545 -1.91 30.16 43.34
N ARG A 546 -2.31 28.96 43.72
CA ARG A 546 -3.72 28.59 43.92
C ARG A 546 -4.18 28.86 45.36
N HIS A 547 -3.24 28.80 46.29
CA HIS A 547 -3.48 29.03 47.70
C HIS A 547 -2.56 30.13 48.25
N ARG A 548 -3.00 30.80 49.32
CA ARG A 548 -2.27 31.95 49.88
C ARG A 548 -0.90 31.56 50.41
N ASP A 549 -0.77 30.37 50.97
CA ASP A 549 0.48 29.78 51.48
C ASP A 549 1.46 29.38 50.36
N GLU A 550 1.04 29.38 49.10
CA GLU A 550 1.94 29.16 47.95
C GLU A 550 2.64 30.44 47.49
N VAL A 551 2.18 31.63 47.91
CA VAL A 551 2.74 32.91 47.45
C VAL A 551 4.24 33.00 47.75
N GLU A 552 4.66 32.67 48.97
CA GLU A 552 6.08 32.69 49.38
C GLU A 552 6.92 31.68 48.59
N ILE A 553 6.33 30.56 48.18
CA ILE A 553 7.00 29.53 47.36
C ILE A 553 7.22 30.05 45.94
N PHE A 554 6.22 30.72 45.33
CA PHE A 554 6.39 31.32 44.01
C PHE A 554 7.36 32.52 44.04
N GLU A 555 7.38 33.31 45.12
CA GLU A 555 8.41 34.35 45.32
C GLU A 555 9.81 33.75 45.40
N ALA A 556 9.98 32.63 46.12
CA ALA A 556 11.25 31.90 46.18
C ALA A 556 11.64 31.33 44.81
N ALA A 557 10.70 30.72 44.07
CA ALA A 557 10.94 30.22 42.71
C ALA A 557 11.42 31.31 41.76
N ARG A 558 10.91 32.54 41.88
CA ARG A 558 11.36 33.69 41.10
C ARG A 558 12.82 34.08 41.37
N GLN A 559 13.36 33.76 42.55
CA GLN A 559 14.78 33.93 42.86
C GLN A 559 15.66 32.78 42.33
N ILE A 560 15.05 31.66 41.92
CA ILE A 560 15.74 30.50 41.38
C ILE A 560 15.80 30.58 39.86
N ALA A 561 14.66 30.80 39.21
CA ALA A 561 14.50 30.83 37.75
C ALA A 561 13.62 32.03 37.31
N PRO A 562 14.12 33.28 37.44
CA PRO A 562 13.35 34.49 37.10
C PRO A 562 12.91 34.55 35.64
N GLU A 563 13.63 33.90 34.73
CA GLU A 563 13.38 33.86 33.29
C GLU A 563 12.10 33.11 32.90
N CYS A 564 11.62 32.21 33.75
CA CYS A 564 10.41 31.42 33.50
C CYS A 564 9.12 32.12 33.97
N PHE A 565 9.21 33.36 34.48
CA PHE A 565 8.06 34.13 34.95
C PHE A 565 7.50 35.04 33.86
N PHE A 566 6.17 35.18 33.84
CA PHE A 566 5.47 36.09 32.95
C PHE A 566 5.48 37.51 33.53
N ASP A 567 6.35 38.36 32.96
CA ASP A 567 6.50 39.76 33.35
C ASP A 567 6.67 39.94 34.87
N ASP A 568 6.20 41.07 35.41
CA ASP A 568 6.20 41.33 36.85
C ASP A 568 4.98 40.72 37.55
N SER A 569 4.88 39.39 37.50
CA SER A 569 3.82 38.62 38.16
C SER A 569 4.37 37.44 38.97
N LEU A 570 3.49 36.71 39.66
CA LEU A 570 3.79 35.41 40.26
C LEU A 570 3.40 34.24 39.34
N THR A 571 3.07 34.52 38.09
CA THR A 571 2.76 33.49 37.11
C THR A 571 4.06 33.03 36.45
N LEU A 572 4.28 31.72 36.38
CA LEU A 572 5.45 31.09 35.76
C LEU A 572 5.04 29.99 34.77
N GLU A 573 5.93 29.58 33.87
CA GLU A 573 5.65 28.50 32.92
C GLU A 573 5.36 27.18 33.65
N ALA A 574 4.26 26.49 33.33
CA ALA A 574 3.82 25.31 34.06
C ALA A 574 4.88 24.19 34.10
N GLU A 575 5.63 23.99 33.00
CA GLU A 575 6.78 23.08 32.93
C GLU A 575 7.79 23.27 34.06
N MET A 576 7.98 24.51 34.52
CA MET A 576 8.93 24.85 35.57
C MET A 576 8.68 24.12 36.88
N PHE A 577 7.41 23.79 37.18
CA PHE A 577 7.03 23.02 38.36
C PHE A 577 6.56 21.62 38.01
N LEU A 578 5.96 21.43 36.84
CA LEU A 578 5.20 20.22 36.47
C LEU A 578 5.97 19.29 35.52
N SER A 579 7.28 19.23 35.67
CA SER A 579 8.16 18.35 34.88
C SER A 579 9.25 17.72 35.74
N GLY A 580 9.93 16.70 35.20
CA GLY A 580 11.05 16.06 35.88
C GLY A 580 12.26 16.99 36.06
N THR A 581 12.49 17.95 35.16
CA THR A 581 13.54 18.97 35.31
C THR A 581 13.11 20.14 36.18
N GLY A 582 11.80 20.41 36.25
CA GLY A 582 11.20 21.45 37.10
C GLY A 582 11.03 21.05 38.57
N LEU A 583 10.78 19.78 38.87
CA LEU A 583 10.55 19.31 40.24
C LEU A 583 11.67 19.66 41.24
N PRO A 584 12.97 19.57 40.89
CA PRO A 584 14.07 20.09 41.71
C PRO A 584 13.92 21.56 42.12
N ILE A 585 13.38 22.38 41.23
CA ILE A 585 13.23 23.82 41.42
C ILE A 585 11.99 24.10 42.28
N LEU A 586 10.90 23.36 42.08
CA LEU A 586 9.76 23.38 43.01
C LEU A 586 10.20 22.98 44.43
N TYR A 587 10.95 21.89 44.60
CA TYR A 587 11.47 21.47 45.89
C TYR A 587 12.33 22.56 46.56
N GLN A 588 13.27 23.13 45.80
CA GLN A 588 14.15 24.19 46.33
C GLN A 588 13.35 25.44 46.74
N ALA A 589 12.33 25.82 45.95
CA ALA A 589 11.44 26.93 46.28
C ALA A 589 10.64 26.66 47.58
N VAL A 590 10.13 25.43 47.75
CA VAL A 590 9.44 24.99 48.96
C VAL A 590 10.35 25.06 50.19
N ALA A 591 11.60 24.58 50.07
CA ALA A 591 12.57 24.62 51.17
C ALA A 591 12.94 26.06 51.55
N MET A 592 13.17 26.93 50.55
CA MET A 592 13.47 28.36 50.76
C MET A 592 12.32 29.09 51.46
N ALA A 593 11.07 28.83 51.08
CA ALA A 593 9.90 29.38 51.77
C ALA A 593 9.79 28.85 53.22
N GLY A 594 10.29 27.64 53.47
CA GLY A 594 10.42 27.05 54.81
C GLY A 594 11.57 27.62 55.66
N GLY A 595 12.36 28.57 55.14
CA GLY A 595 13.47 29.21 55.85
C GLY A 595 14.85 28.57 55.63
N GLU A 596 14.96 27.55 54.77
CA GLU A 596 16.24 26.93 54.43
C GLU A 596 17.08 27.82 53.50
N ALA A 597 18.41 27.68 53.61
CA ALA A 597 19.31 28.34 52.69
C ALA A 597 19.22 27.74 51.28
N LYS A 598 19.58 28.53 50.26
CA LYS A 598 19.65 28.07 48.87
C LYS A 598 20.78 27.04 48.68
N GLU A 599 20.51 25.77 48.97
CA GLU A 599 21.45 24.65 48.76
C GLU A 599 21.29 23.98 47.38
N SER A 600 22.17 23.02 47.05
CA SER A 600 22.31 22.40 45.72
C SER A 600 21.06 21.64 45.26
N LEU A 601 20.76 21.72 43.96
CA LEU A 601 19.64 21.03 43.30
C LEU A 601 19.72 19.51 43.49
N ARG A 602 18.66 18.93 44.08
CA ARG A 602 18.44 17.47 44.15
C ARG A 602 17.83 16.98 42.84
N ASN A 603 18.03 15.71 42.48
CA ASN A 603 17.34 15.16 41.31
C ASN A 603 15.89 14.78 41.66
N ALA A 604 15.01 14.80 40.66
CA ALA A 604 13.58 14.51 40.84
C ALA A 604 13.28 13.11 41.40
N LYS A 605 14.11 12.11 41.07
CA LYS A 605 13.91 10.74 41.52
C LYS A 605 14.03 10.64 43.04
N ASP A 606 15.05 11.27 43.61
CA ASP A 606 15.28 11.24 45.06
C ASP A 606 14.22 12.06 45.81
N ILE A 607 13.78 13.19 45.23
CA ILE A 607 12.68 14.00 45.80
C ILE A 607 11.39 13.17 45.86
N LEU A 608 10.99 12.52 44.77
CA LEU A 608 9.77 11.71 44.74
C LEU A 608 9.88 10.46 45.62
N HIS A 609 11.07 9.89 45.76
CA HIS A 609 11.30 8.78 46.69
C HIS A 609 11.07 9.23 48.14
N ASP A 610 11.70 10.30 48.58
CA ASP A 610 11.56 10.79 49.95
C ASP A 610 10.15 11.31 50.25
N ALA A 611 9.49 11.92 49.26
CA ALA A 611 8.09 12.31 49.38
C ALA A 611 7.17 11.09 49.61
N ARG A 612 7.44 9.98 48.90
CA ARG A 612 6.67 8.74 49.04
C ARG A 612 6.91 8.05 50.40
N GLU A 613 8.15 8.06 50.88
CA GLU A 613 8.50 7.49 52.19
C GLU A 613 8.12 8.42 53.35
N GLY A 614 7.80 9.69 53.07
CA GLY A 614 7.51 10.70 54.08
C GLY A 614 8.75 11.10 54.90
N SER A 615 9.95 10.89 54.35
CA SER A 615 11.23 11.13 55.05
C SER A 615 11.69 12.59 55.00
N ASP A 616 11.10 13.41 54.12
CA ASP A 616 11.41 14.83 53.93
C ASP A 616 10.11 15.63 53.75
N GLU A 617 9.82 16.53 54.68
CA GLU A 617 8.59 17.34 54.69
C GLU A 617 8.50 18.31 53.49
N TYR A 618 9.63 18.83 53.00
CA TYR A 618 9.67 19.68 51.81
C TYR A 618 9.44 18.86 50.54
N ALA A 619 9.94 17.63 50.48
CA ALA A 619 9.69 16.71 49.38
C ALA A 619 8.21 16.33 49.31
N VAL A 620 7.59 16.01 50.45
CA VAL A 620 6.15 15.74 50.56
C VAL A 620 5.35 16.94 50.07
N ARG A 621 5.70 18.16 50.51
CA ARG A 621 5.00 19.38 50.10
C ARG A 621 5.18 19.67 48.61
N ALA A 622 6.37 19.50 48.06
CA ALA A 622 6.64 19.68 46.63
C ALA A 622 5.86 18.67 45.78
N ALA A 623 5.84 17.39 46.16
CA ALA A 623 5.08 16.36 45.47
C ALA A 623 3.57 16.64 45.51
N HIS A 624 3.04 17.07 46.65
CA HIS A 624 1.63 17.45 46.77
C HIS A 624 1.28 18.68 45.89
N MET A 625 2.14 19.69 45.83
CA MET A 625 1.95 20.84 44.93
C MET A 625 2.02 20.42 43.46
N PHE A 626 3.00 19.60 43.08
CA PHE A 626 3.10 19.03 41.74
C PHE A 626 1.79 18.33 41.34
N THR A 627 1.29 17.46 42.22
CA THR A 627 0.05 16.70 42.00
C THR A 627 -1.17 17.61 41.80
N THR A 628 -1.38 18.55 42.72
CA THR A 628 -2.59 19.39 42.70
C THR A 628 -2.57 20.42 41.57
N HIS A 629 -1.41 21.01 41.25
CA HIS A 629 -1.27 21.91 40.10
C HIS A 629 -1.39 21.16 38.76
N LEU A 630 -0.86 19.93 38.64
CA LEU A 630 -1.02 19.12 37.44
C LEU A 630 -2.48 18.68 37.22
N GLY A 631 -3.17 18.23 38.28
CA GLY A 631 -4.59 17.90 38.18
C GLY A 631 -5.40 19.11 37.72
N ALA A 632 -5.16 20.26 38.31
CA ALA A 632 -5.85 21.50 37.96
C ALA A 632 -5.65 21.93 36.50
N ILE A 633 -4.40 21.98 36.02
CA ILE A 633 -4.12 22.43 34.64
C ILE A 633 -4.70 21.46 33.61
N MET A 634 -4.69 20.15 33.91
CA MET A 634 -5.36 19.15 33.08
C MET A 634 -6.87 19.36 33.05
N GLY A 635 -7.48 19.70 34.18
CA GLY A 635 -8.90 20.04 34.24
C GLY A 635 -9.24 21.31 33.44
N ASP A 636 -8.37 22.32 33.46
CA ASP A 636 -8.53 23.55 32.67
C ASP A 636 -8.46 23.25 31.16
N LEU A 637 -7.45 22.48 30.74
CA LEU A 637 -7.31 22.03 29.35
C LEU A 637 -8.48 21.15 28.90
N ALA A 638 -8.98 20.28 29.77
CA ALA A 638 -10.11 19.41 29.47
C ALA A 638 -11.40 20.22 29.25
N VAL A 639 -11.61 21.31 30.00
CA VAL A 639 -12.74 22.23 29.74
C VAL A 639 -12.58 22.95 28.40
N ALA A 640 -11.35 23.33 28.02
CA ALA A 640 -11.10 24.01 26.76
C ALA A 640 -11.38 23.13 25.52
N LEU A 641 -11.12 21.82 25.62
CA LEU A 641 -11.23 20.89 24.49
C LEU A 641 -12.47 20.00 24.52
N VAL A 642 -13.08 19.81 25.69
CA VAL A 642 -14.17 18.87 25.95
C VAL A 642 -13.89 17.49 25.32
N PRO A 643 -12.81 16.80 25.75
CA PRO A 643 -12.33 15.59 25.10
C PRO A 643 -13.22 14.40 25.43
N ALA A 644 -14.30 14.22 24.66
CA ALA A 644 -15.26 13.13 24.86
C ALA A 644 -14.61 11.74 24.83
N GLY A 645 -13.47 11.57 24.14
CA GLY A 645 -12.69 10.33 24.11
C GLY A 645 -11.77 10.12 25.31
N GLY A 646 -11.64 11.11 26.19
CA GLY A 646 -10.90 11.04 27.46
C GLY A 646 -9.67 11.94 27.55
N VAL A 647 -9.23 12.14 28.79
CA VAL A 647 -7.98 12.79 29.16
C VAL A 647 -7.00 11.71 29.62
N PHE A 648 -5.79 11.71 29.06
CA PHE A 648 -4.78 10.69 29.29
C PHE A 648 -3.53 11.32 29.87
N LEU A 649 -3.11 10.79 31.03
CA LEU A 649 -1.82 11.06 31.61
C LEU A 649 -0.79 10.09 31.00
N VAL A 650 0.27 10.61 30.39
CA VAL A 650 1.32 9.80 29.74
C VAL A 650 2.71 10.16 30.27
N GLY A 651 3.71 9.35 29.91
CA GLY A 651 5.12 9.68 30.16
C GLY A 651 5.70 9.07 31.44
N GLY A 652 7.03 9.14 31.54
CA GLY A 652 7.78 8.35 32.52
C GLY A 652 7.62 8.79 33.98
N VAL A 653 7.29 10.06 34.26
CA VAL A 653 6.98 10.47 35.66
C VAL A 653 5.62 9.91 36.06
N ALA A 654 4.63 10.00 35.17
CA ALA A 654 3.29 9.48 35.39
C ALA A 654 3.31 7.96 35.67
N GLU A 655 3.98 7.21 34.80
CA GLU A 655 4.08 5.76 34.86
C GLU A 655 4.75 5.26 36.16
N LYS A 656 5.85 5.89 36.56
CA LYS A 656 6.67 5.43 37.72
C LYS A 656 6.15 5.92 39.07
N ASN A 657 5.31 6.96 39.08
CA ASN A 657 4.86 7.63 40.30
C ASN A 657 3.34 7.68 40.41
N ARG A 658 2.66 6.58 40.05
CA ARG A 658 1.18 6.46 40.08
C ARG A 658 0.53 6.80 41.42
N TRP A 659 1.30 6.68 42.51
CA TRP A 659 0.87 7.10 43.85
C TRP A 659 0.51 8.59 43.93
N LEU A 660 1.01 9.42 43.00
CA LEU A 660 0.65 10.84 42.88
C LEU A 660 -0.78 11.04 42.34
N PHE A 661 -1.30 10.14 41.50
CA PHE A 661 -2.54 10.36 40.73
C PHE A 661 -3.74 9.67 41.39
N GLN A 662 -3.97 9.98 42.66
CA GLN A 662 -5.05 9.41 43.49
C GLN A 662 -6.10 10.50 43.81
N ASP A 663 -6.64 10.49 45.03
CA ASP A 663 -7.72 11.38 45.46
C ASP A 663 -7.39 12.88 45.33
N ASP A 664 -6.19 13.32 45.72
CA ASP A 664 -5.81 14.74 45.66
C ASP A 664 -5.68 15.25 44.21
N PHE A 665 -5.13 14.41 43.33
CA PHE A 665 -5.05 14.71 41.90
C PHE A 665 -6.45 14.81 41.28
N LEU A 666 -7.30 13.82 41.56
CA LEU A 666 -8.66 13.76 41.04
C LEU A 666 -9.53 14.91 41.58
N ALA A 667 -9.35 15.27 42.86
CA ALA A 667 -10.00 16.42 43.47
C ALA A 667 -9.57 17.72 42.79
N ALA A 668 -8.27 17.90 42.54
CA ALA A 668 -7.75 19.08 41.86
C ALA A 668 -8.21 19.18 40.39
N PHE A 669 -8.22 18.05 39.67
CA PHE A 669 -8.77 17.97 38.31
C PHE A 669 -10.22 18.43 38.27
N ASN A 670 -11.03 17.90 39.18
CA ASN A 670 -12.46 18.19 39.25
C ASN A 670 -12.81 19.58 39.84
N ALA A 671 -11.85 20.32 40.40
CA ALA A 671 -12.05 21.64 40.98
C ALA A 671 -12.09 22.74 39.91
N GLY A 672 -13.19 22.81 39.15
CA GLY A 672 -13.46 23.78 38.08
C GLY A 672 -14.47 24.89 38.41
N GLY A 673 -14.98 24.94 39.65
CA GLY A 673 -16.01 25.87 40.08
C GLY A 673 -17.35 25.59 39.39
N ARG A 674 -17.80 26.50 38.52
CA ARG A 674 -19.08 26.33 37.79
C ARG A 674 -19.08 25.15 36.82
N PHE A 675 -17.91 24.59 36.51
CA PHE A 675 -17.74 23.45 35.60
C PHE A 675 -17.41 22.15 36.35
N ASP A 676 -17.55 22.08 37.68
CA ASP A 676 -17.28 20.85 38.46
C ASP A 676 -18.04 19.63 37.90
N ASP A 677 -19.33 19.79 37.63
CA ASP A 677 -20.16 18.70 37.09
C ASP A 677 -19.69 18.24 35.71
N LEU A 678 -19.27 19.19 34.86
CA LEU A 678 -18.72 18.87 33.54
C LEU A 678 -17.42 18.08 33.70
N ARG A 679 -16.49 18.52 34.55
CA ARG A 679 -15.21 17.83 34.76
C ARG A 679 -15.39 16.42 35.34
N ARG A 680 -16.29 16.26 36.32
CA ARG A 680 -16.63 14.95 36.91
C ARG A 680 -17.25 13.97 35.92
N SER A 681 -17.87 14.48 34.85
CA SER A 681 -18.43 13.66 33.77
C SER A 681 -17.39 13.18 32.75
N MET A 682 -16.17 13.76 32.74
CA MET A 682 -15.14 13.42 31.77
C MET A 682 -14.42 12.12 32.15
N ASN A 683 -13.95 11.41 31.14
CA ASN A 683 -13.10 10.24 31.32
C ASN A 683 -11.64 10.67 31.56
N LEU A 684 -10.99 10.08 32.55
CA LEU A 684 -9.61 10.39 32.96
C LEU A 684 -8.84 9.10 33.23
N TYR A 685 -7.67 8.99 32.59
CA TYR A 685 -6.88 7.76 32.55
C TYR A 685 -5.39 8.04 32.78
N VAL A 686 -4.68 7.05 33.33
CA VAL A 686 -3.22 6.96 33.23
C VAL A 686 -2.91 5.90 32.17
N SER A 687 -2.12 6.24 31.15
CA SER A 687 -1.72 5.28 30.13
C SER A 687 -0.65 4.33 30.66
N GLU A 688 -0.83 3.04 30.37
CA GLU A 688 0.13 1.96 30.64
C GLU A 688 0.87 1.52 29.38
N GLN A 689 0.75 2.28 28.28
CA GLN A 689 1.33 1.93 27.01
C GLN A 689 2.84 2.17 27.01
N ASP A 690 3.59 1.08 26.97
CA ASP A 690 5.04 1.11 26.79
C ASP A 690 5.42 1.76 25.45
N GLU A 691 6.54 2.47 25.44
CA GLU A 691 7.12 3.08 24.23
C GLU A 691 6.13 3.99 23.46
N PHE A 692 5.29 4.74 24.19
CA PHE A 692 4.24 5.58 23.62
C PHE A 692 4.71 6.47 22.44
N GLY A 693 5.94 6.99 22.47
CA GLY A 693 6.51 7.79 21.38
C GLY A 693 6.65 6.99 20.07
N ILE A 694 7.11 5.74 20.15
CA ILE A 694 7.25 4.84 18.99
C ILE A 694 5.89 4.34 18.52
N VAL A 695 5.00 3.96 19.44
CA VAL A 695 3.64 3.55 19.08
C VAL A 695 2.88 4.69 18.42
N GLY A 696 3.04 5.90 18.96
CA GLY A 696 2.49 7.13 18.40
C GLY A 696 3.00 7.46 17.01
N ALA A 697 4.31 7.41 16.81
CA ALA A 697 4.92 7.60 15.49
C ALA A 697 4.43 6.55 14.47
N ASN A 698 4.26 5.29 14.89
CA ASN A 698 3.69 4.24 14.04
C ASN A 698 2.21 4.51 13.70
N ASN A 699 1.39 4.90 14.68
CA ASN A 699 -0.02 5.23 14.42
C ASN A 699 -0.17 6.46 13.53
N PHE A 700 0.69 7.48 13.71
CA PHE A 700 0.80 8.60 12.76
C PHE A 700 1.15 8.08 11.36
N CYS A 701 2.17 7.22 11.24
CA CYS A 701 2.60 6.66 9.96
C CYS A 701 1.48 5.92 9.23
N LYS A 702 0.72 5.07 9.94
CA LYS A 702 -0.45 4.37 9.40
C LYS A 702 -1.49 5.36 8.86
N ASN A 703 -1.77 6.42 9.61
CA ASN A 703 -2.75 7.43 9.20
C ASN A 703 -2.26 8.25 7.98
N ALA A 704 -1.00 8.70 8.02
CA ALA A 704 -0.41 9.53 6.98
C ALA A 704 -0.23 8.78 5.64
N LEU A 705 -0.13 7.45 5.67
CA LEU A 705 -0.05 6.62 4.47
C LEU A 705 -1.42 6.16 3.93
N ALA A 706 -2.49 6.30 4.72
CA ALA A 706 -3.85 5.98 4.31
C ALA A 706 -4.55 7.15 3.58
N HIS A 707 -3.89 8.31 3.52
CA HIS A 707 -4.35 9.56 2.92
C HIS A 707 -3.29 10.08 1.95
#